data_AF-A0A6I6UW82-F1
#
_entry.id   AF-A0A6I6UW82-F1
#
_cell.length_a   1.000
_cell.length_b   1.000
_cell.length_c   1.000
_cell.angle_alpha   90.00
_cell.angle_beta   90.00
_cell.angle_gamma   90.00
#
_symmetry.space_group_name_H-M   'P 1'
#
loop_
_entity.id
_entity.type
_entity.pdbx_description
1 polymer ?
#
loop_
_entity_poly.entity_id
_entity_poly.type
_entity_poly.pdbx_seq_one_letter_code
_entity_poly.pdbx_strand_id
1 'polypeptide(L)'
;MFDFIKDNLILNDPLILGANISIVFTVIGIVAVLTYFKKWKWLWNDWITSVDHKKIGIMYILAALVMLFRGGVDALLMRAQLTVPNNSFLTSEHYNEIFTTHGTIMILFMAMPFLLGLMNVVVPLQIGARDVAFPYLNNLSFWSFMFGAILFNISFVFGGSPNAGWTNYAPLAIEGSPGPGINYYLLGLQISGIGTLLTGINFVVTIIKMRAPGMTLLRMPMFTWTTLITAFIIVFAFPILTVTLALMTFDRLFGSHFFTLTSGGDPMLWSNLFWLWGHPEVYIVILPAFGIFSEIIATFARKTLFGYKSMIISLVAISGLSFVVWVHHFFTMGGSAAVNSVFSISTMAIAIPTGIKIFNWLGTLFKGKIEFTVPMLWSVAFIPTFLIGGVTGVMLGMAAADFQYHNNYFLVAHFHYTLIAGVVFACFAGLTYWYPKMFGHKMNERIGRWAFWFFSIGFNLCFLPQFVLGFAGMPRRVYTYGPEDGWTSLNVISSVGAFGMGVGFMILVYGIYYSFRFAKRETTGDAWDGRTLEWATSSAIPPHYNFAHVPEVKSHDAFYDMKQEGRKMVPDNFEYHPIHMPSNAGTPFIMSALFFVAGFGLVFELFWMAIMALVGIFGCMAFRSLMSHKQDEGYYVSVEEIEKTENPYKREA
;
A
#
# COMPACT_ATOMS: atom_id res chain seq x y z
N MET A 1 -25.35 22.69 15.43
CA MET A 1 -24.82 21.31 15.28
C MET A 1 -25.82 20.42 14.56
N PHE A 2 -27.09 20.36 14.97
CA PHE A 2 -28.10 19.56 14.26
C PHE A 2 -28.31 20.03 12.81
N ASP A 3 -28.44 21.34 12.58
CA ASP A 3 -28.57 21.91 11.23
C ASP A 3 -27.33 21.62 10.37
N PHE A 4 -26.12 21.81 10.93
CA PHE A 4 -24.86 21.45 10.26
C PHE A 4 -24.83 19.98 9.78
N ILE A 5 -25.28 19.04 10.61
CA ILE A 5 -25.32 17.62 10.23
C ILE A 5 -26.35 17.40 9.11
N LYS A 6 -27.54 17.98 9.26
CA LYS A 6 -28.61 17.86 8.28
C LYS A 6 -28.22 18.41 6.91
N ASP A 7 -27.52 19.54 6.89
CA ASP A 7 -27.15 20.25 5.66
C ASP A 7 -25.99 19.55 4.91
N ASN A 8 -25.15 18.80 5.61
CA ASN A 8 -23.99 18.13 5.02
C ASN A 8 -24.17 16.62 4.81
N LEU A 9 -25.18 16.00 5.40
CA LEU A 9 -25.47 14.58 5.18
C LEU A 9 -26.20 14.38 3.84
N ILE A 10 -25.63 13.57 2.96
CA ILE A 10 -26.19 13.34 1.62
C ILE A 10 -27.31 12.30 1.71
N LEU A 11 -28.57 12.78 1.69
CA LEU A 11 -29.78 11.94 1.77
C LEU A 11 -30.59 11.87 0.48
N ASN A 12 -30.30 12.76 -0.48
CA ASN A 12 -31.11 12.93 -1.68
C ASN A 12 -30.68 12.01 -2.84
N ASP A 13 -29.51 11.39 -2.76
CA ASP A 13 -29.04 10.42 -3.75
C ASP A 13 -29.37 8.98 -3.32
N PRO A 14 -30.08 8.17 -4.14
CA PRO A 14 -30.46 6.82 -3.76
C PRO A 14 -29.29 5.84 -3.53
N LEU A 15 -28.19 5.96 -4.28
CA LEU A 15 -27.02 5.09 -4.15
C LEU A 15 -26.27 5.40 -2.85
N ILE A 16 -26.06 6.69 -2.58
CA ILE A 16 -25.40 7.16 -1.36
C ILE A 16 -26.29 6.91 -0.13
N LEU A 17 -27.61 7.06 -0.25
CA LEU A 17 -28.55 6.70 0.82
C LEU A 17 -28.49 5.20 1.16
N GLY A 18 -28.44 4.35 0.14
CA GLY A 18 -28.23 2.91 0.33
C GLY A 18 -26.91 2.61 1.05
N ALA A 19 -25.84 3.31 0.69
CA ALA A 19 -24.56 3.20 1.38
C ALA A 19 -24.63 3.69 2.83
N ASN A 20 -25.25 4.84 3.10
CA ASN A 20 -25.49 5.37 4.44
C ASN A 20 -26.17 4.35 5.35
N ILE A 21 -27.27 3.75 4.87
CA ILE A 21 -28.01 2.73 5.58
C ILE A 21 -27.11 1.52 5.88
N SER A 22 -26.36 1.04 4.89
CA SER A 22 -25.44 -0.09 5.06
C SER A 22 -24.31 0.19 6.06
N ILE A 23 -23.77 1.41 6.08
CA ILE A 23 -22.73 1.82 7.02
C ILE A 23 -23.30 1.82 8.44
N VAL A 24 -24.49 2.38 8.65
CA VAL A 24 -25.15 2.38 9.96
C VAL A 24 -25.38 0.96 10.47
N PHE A 25 -25.93 0.07 9.64
CA PHE A 25 -26.11 -1.34 10.01
C PHE A 25 -24.79 -2.05 10.27
N THR A 26 -23.73 -1.73 9.51
CA THR A 26 -22.40 -2.29 9.71
C THR A 26 -21.80 -1.85 11.05
N VAL A 27 -21.88 -0.57 11.39
CA VAL A 27 -21.40 -0.04 12.69
C VAL A 27 -22.19 -0.66 13.85
N ILE A 28 -23.53 -0.72 13.74
CA ILE A 28 -24.37 -1.40 14.73
C ILE A 28 -23.97 -2.86 14.87
N GLY A 29 -23.77 -3.57 13.75
CA GLY A 29 -23.33 -4.95 13.73
C GLY A 29 -21.97 -5.16 14.42
N ILE A 30 -20.98 -4.32 14.13
CA ILE A 30 -19.66 -4.36 14.78
C ILE A 30 -19.79 -4.13 16.29
N VAL A 31 -20.51 -3.08 16.71
CA VAL A 31 -20.72 -2.76 18.12
C VAL A 31 -21.46 -3.89 18.83
N ALA A 32 -22.49 -4.46 18.22
CA ALA A 32 -23.27 -5.56 18.75
C ALA A 32 -22.41 -6.82 18.91
N VAL A 33 -21.62 -7.19 17.90
CA VAL A 33 -20.71 -8.35 17.94
C VAL A 33 -19.65 -8.17 19.03
N LEU A 34 -18.98 -7.02 19.08
CA LEU A 34 -17.96 -6.75 20.10
C LEU A 34 -18.54 -6.77 21.53
N THR A 35 -19.76 -6.26 21.70
CA THR A 35 -20.45 -6.24 22.99
C THR A 35 -20.93 -7.62 23.40
N TYR A 36 -21.59 -8.35 22.49
CA TYR A 36 -22.12 -9.69 22.71
C TYR A 36 -21.01 -10.67 23.10
N PHE A 37 -19.88 -10.67 22.38
CA PHE A 37 -18.73 -11.53 22.68
C PHE A 37 -17.76 -10.95 23.73
N LYS A 38 -18.08 -9.79 24.32
CA LYS A 38 -17.26 -9.08 25.33
C LYS A 38 -15.81 -8.85 24.89
N LYS A 39 -15.59 -8.53 23.61
CA LYS A 39 -14.27 -8.39 22.98
C LYS A 39 -13.68 -6.98 23.00
N TRP A 40 -14.32 -6.01 23.67
CA TRP A 40 -13.81 -4.64 23.81
C TRP A 40 -12.43 -4.57 24.47
N LYS A 41 -12.23 -5.29 25.60
CA LYS A 41 -10.93 -5.32 26.29
C LYS A 41 -9.82 -5.96 25.44
N TRP A 42 -10.16 -7.04 24.73
CA TRP A 42 -9.26 -7.72 23.80
C TRP A 42 -8.85 -6.79 22.65
N LEU A 43 -9.82 -6.12 22.02
CA LEU A 43 -9.54 -5.18 20.93
C LEU A 43 -8.63 -4.04 21.39
N TRP A 44 -8.93 -3.44 22.53
CA TRP A 44 -8.13 -2.33 23.08
C TRP A 44 -6.71 -2.78 23.47
N ASN A 45 -6.60 -3.81 24.31
CA ASN A 45 -5.30 -4.23 24.85
C ASN A 45 -4.44 -4.95 23.82
N ASP A 46 -5.02 -5.80 22.96
CA ASP A 46 -4.21 -6.67 22.10
C ASP A 46 -4.00 -6.15 20.69
N TRP A 47 -4.79 -5.19 20.21
CA TRP A 47 -4.71 -4.68 18.84
C TRP A 47 -4.54 -3.17 18.77
N ILE A 48 -5.47 -2.39 19.34
CA ILE A 48 -5.45 -0.92 19.18
C ILE A 48 -4.19 -0.31 19.77
N THR A 49 -3.83 -0.72 20.98
CA THR A 49 -2.66 -0.23 21.71
C THR A 49 -1.38 -1.03 21.41
N SER A 50 -1.45 -2.04 20.53
CA SER A 50 -0.33 -2.96 20.26
C SER A 50 0.83 -2.25 19.59
N VAL A 51 2.05 -2.49 20.08
CA VAL A 51 3.29 -2.03 19.45
C VAL A 51 3.97 -3.11 18.60
N ASP A 52 3.52 -4.36 18.69
CA ASP A 52 4.04 -5.48 17.89
C ASP A 52 3.87 -5.24 16.39
N HIS A 53 5.00 -5.17 15.68
CA HIS A 53 5.07 -4.98 14.23
C HIS A 53 4.21 -6.00 13.44
N LYS A 54 4.04 -7.23 13.93
CA LYS A 54 3.22 -8.26 13.27
C LYS A 54 1.75 -7.86 13.25
N LYS A 55 1.24 -7.41 14.41
CA LYS A 55 -0.17 -7.01 14.54
C LYS A 55 -0.45 -5.70 13.80
N ILE A 56 0.46 -4.74 13.88
CA ILE A 56 0.36 -3.49 13.11
C ILE A 56 0.34 -3.79 11.61
N GLY A 57 1.22 -4.68 11.15
CA GLY A 57 1.25 -5.10 9.75
C GLY A 57 -0.04 -5.79 9.28
N ILE A 58 -0.63 -6.65 10.13
CA ILE A 58 -1.94 -7.26 9.85
C ILE A 58 -3.04 -6.20 9.77
N MET A 59 -3.07 -5.22 10.68
CA MET A 59 -4.07 -4.14 10.63
C MET A 59 -3.95 -3.30 9.34
N TYR A 60 -2.72 -3.02 8.90
CA TYR A 60 -2.45 -2.37 7.62
C TYR A 60 -3.01 -3.17 6.43
N ILE A 61 -2.75 -4.48 6.37
CA ILE A 61 -3.24 -5.36 5.30
C ILE A 61 -4.78 -5.44 5.31
N LEU A 62 -5.38 -5.55 6.49
CA LEU A 62 -6.84 -5.57 6.63
C LEU A 62 -7.47 -4.25 6.16
N ALA A 63 -6.91 -3.11 6.56
CA ALA A 63 -7.34 -1.80 6.08
C ALA A 63 -7.22 -1.71 4.55
N ALA A 64 -6.09 -2.16 3.99
CA ALA A 64 -5.89 -2.17 2.54
C ALA A 64 -6.89 -3.09 1.81
N LEU A 65 -7.26 -4.25 2.35
CA LEU A 65 -8.28 -5.13 1.78
C LEU A 65 -9.68 -4.50 1.78
N VAL A 66 -10.03 -3.76 2.83
CA VAL A 66 -11.28 -2.98 2.90
C VAL A 66 -11.26 -1.86 1.87
N MET A 67 -10.13 -1.16 1.73
CA MET A 67 -9.95 -0.10 0.73
C MET A 67 -9.93 -0.64 -0.70
N LEU A 68 -9.42 -1.86 -0.91
CA LEU A 68 -9.49 -2.56 -2.18
C LEU A 68 -10.94 -2.89 -2.57
N PHE A 69 -11.77 -3.29 -1.61
CA PHE A 69 -13.21 -3.44 -1.86
C PHE A 69 -13.85 -2.10 -2.24
N ARG A 70 -13.59 -1.03 -1.46
CA ARG A 70 -14.14 0.32 -1.72
C ARG A 70 -13.76 0.86 -3.11
N GLY A 71 -12.46 0.84 -3.44
CA GLY A 71 -11.96 1.29 -4.73
C GLY A 71 -12.30 0.34 -5.88
N GLY A 72 -12.45 -0.96 -5.61
CA GLY A 72 -12.91 -1.95 -6.58
C GLY A 72 -14.38 -1.72 -6.99
N VAL A 73 -15.25 -1.40 -6.02
CA VAL A 73 -16.64 -1.00 -6.32
C VAL A 73 -16.67 0.26 -7.17
N ASP A 74 -15.86 1.28 -6.87
CA ASP A 74 -15.75 2.48 -7.72
C ASP A 74 -15.37 2.14 -9.16
N ALA A 75 -14.38 1.25 -9.34
CA ALA A 75 -13.98 0.80 -10.67
C ALA A 75 -15.12 0.13 -11.42
N LEU A 76 -15.87 -0.75 -10.75
CA LEU A 76 -17.02 -1.43 -11.35
C LEU A 76 -18.13 -0.44 -11.71
N LEU A 77 -18.41 0.56 -10.87
CA LEU A 77 -19.40 1.60 -11.15
C LEU A 77 -18.99 2.47 -12.36
N MET A 78 -17.73 2.88 -12.42
CA MET A 78 -17.20 3.61 -13.59
C MET A 78 -17.32 2.79 -14.87
N ARG A 79 -16.96 1.51 -14.82
CA ARG A 79 -17.06 0.62 -15.99
C ARG A 79 -18.51 0.31 -16.36
N ALA A 80 -19.41 0.18 -15.39
CA ALA A 80 -20.84 0.04 -15.64
C ALA A 80 -21.38 1.26 -16.40
N GLN A 81 -21.05 2.48 -15.96
CA GLN A 81 -21.38 3.71 -16.67
C GLN A 81 -20.84 3.69 -18.11
N LEU A 82 -19.57 3.34 -18.30
CA LEU A 82 -18.90 3.36 -19.61
C LEU A 82 -19.12 2.11 -20.48
N THR A 83 -20.09 1.24 -20.15
CA THR A 83 -20.29 0.00 -20.92
C THR A 83 -20.95 0.27 -22.28
N VAL A 84 -21.85 1.24 -22.36
CA VAL A 84 -22.60 1.59 -23.57
C VAL A 84 -22.57 3.09 -23.80
N PRO A 85 -22.67 3.56 -25.06
CA PRO A 85 -22.71 5.00 -25.35
C PRO A 85 -23.95 5.65 -24.74
N ASN A 86 -23.85 6.93 -24.38
CA ASN A 86 -24.95 7.74 -23.82
C ASN A 86 -25.66 7.12 -22.60
N ASN A 87 -24.93 6.33 -21.81
CA ASN A 87 -25.49 5.74 -20.59
C ASN A 87 -25.79 6.82 -19.54
N SER A 88 -26.82 6.58 -18.72
CA SER A 88 -27.31 7.51 -17.70
C SER A 88 -27.22 6.93 -16.27
N PHE A 89 -26.38 5.91 -16.07
CA PHE A 89 -26.23 5.26 -14.77
C PHE A 89 -25.56 6.17 -13.72
N LEU A 90 -24.55 6.94 -14.12
CA LEU A 90 -23.92 7.98 -13.31
C LEU A 90 -24.02 9.34 -13.99
N THR A 91 -24.26 10.38 -13.20
CA THR A 91 -24.10 11.77 -13.63
C THR A 91 -22.62 12.10 -13.81
N SER A 92 -22.31 13.21 -14.51
CA SER A 92 -20.93 13.69 -14.67
C SER A 92 -20.25 13.95 -13.33
N GLU A 93 -20.97 14.54 -12.37
CA GLU A 93 -20.44 14.85 -11.05
C GLU A 93 -20.10 13.59 -10.26
N HIS A 94 -21.04 12.64 -10.13
CA HIS A 94 -20.79 11.38 -9.44
C HIS A 94 -19.68 10.58 -10.11
N TYR A 95 -19.59 10.58 -11.44
CA TYR A 95 -18.49 9.93 -12.15
C TYR A 95 -17.12 10.54 -11.78
N ASN A 96 -17.02 11.87 -11.70
CA ASN A 96 -15.79 12.56 -11.32
C ASN A 96 -15.41 12.31 -9.85
N GLU A 97 -16.39 12.33 -8.94
CA GLU A 97 -16.21 11.97 -7.53
C GLU A 97 -15.70 10.54 -7.35
N ILE A 98 -16.36 9.58 -8.01
CA ILE A 98 -16.00 8.16 -7.97
C ILE A 98 -14.60 7.93 -8.58
N PHE A 99 -14.32 8.54 -9.73
CA PHE A 99 -13.00 8.42 -10.39
C PHE A 99 -11.87 8.98 -9.52
N THR A 100 -12.10 10.13 -8.90
CA THR A 100 -11.13 10.79 -8.01
C THR A 100 -10.88 9.96 -6.76
N THR A 101 -11.97 9.46 -6.16
CA THR A 101 -11.96 8.60 -4.98
C THR A 101 -11.23 7.29 -5.28
N HIS A 102 -11.55 6.62 -6.40
CA HIS A 102 -10.88 5.41 -6.85
C HIS A 102 -9.37 5.59 -6.94
N GLY A 103 -8.90 6.59 -7.69
CA GLY A 103 -7.46 6.80 -7.88
C GLY A 103 -6.73 7.08 -6.56
N THR A 104 -7.33 7.91 -5.71
CA THR A 104 -6.75 8.27 -4.40
C THR A 104 -6.71 7.06 -3.46
N ILE A 105 -7.80 6.30 -3.38
CA ILE A 105 -7.88 5.09 -2.54
C ILE A 105 -6.89 4.04 -3.00
N MET A 106 -6.85 3.73 -4.30
CA MET A 106 -6.07 2.61 -4.80
C MET A 106 -4.56 2.80 -4.60
N ILE A 107 -4.06 4.02 -4.78
CA ILE A 107 -2.62 4.31 -4.62
C ILE A 107 -2.29 4.51 -3.12
N LEU A 108 -3.00 5.42 -2.45
CA LEU A 108 -2.58 5.93 -1.14
C LEU A 108 -3.20 5.17 0.04
N PHE A 109 -4.38 4.59 -0.13
CA PHE A 109 -5.11 3.89 0.92
C PHE A 109 -5.23 2.37 0.72
N MET A 110 -4.76 1.83 -0.40
CA MET A 110 -4.72 0.40 -0.69
C MET A 110 -3.28 -0.06 -0.95
N ALA A 111 -2.65 0.36 -2.04
CA ALA A 111 -1.34 -0.18 -2.45
C ALA A 111 -0.26 0.08 -1.39
N MET A 112 -0.12 1.34 -0.97
CA MET A 112 0.83 1.71 0.09
C MET A 112 0.62 0.93 1.40
N PRO A 113 -0.55 1.00 2.07
CA PRO A 113 -0.74 0.29 3.34
C PRO A 113 -0.62 -1.22 3.20
N PHE A 114 -0.99 -1.82 2.06
CA PHE A 114 -0.78 -3.26 1.87
C PHE A 114 0.72 -3.61 1.91
N LEU A 115 1.53 -2.87 1.16
CA LEU A 115 2.98 -3.08 1.10
C LEU A 115 3.66 -2.75 2.43
N LEU A 116 3.32 -1.62 3.06
CA LEU A 116 3.80 -1.25 4.39
C LEU A 116 3.41 -2.29 5.44
N GLY A 117 2.22 -2.90 5.30
CA GLY A 117 1.77 -3.99 6.15
C GLY A 117 2.64 -5.24 6.01
N LEU A 118 2.94 -5.65 4.77
CA LEU A 118 3.85 -6.76 4.49
C LEU A 118 5.29 -6.47 4.97
N MET A 119 5.78 -5.25 4.77
CA MET A 119 7.08 -4.80 5.30
C MET A 119 7.11 -4.91 6.83
N ASN A 120 6.05 -4.47 7.51
CA ASN A 120 5.89 -4.60 8.96
C ASN A 120 5.91 -6.03 9.45
N VAL A 121 5.17 -6.94 8.81
CA VAL A 121 5.14 -8.34 9.24
C VAL A 121 6.51 -9.00 9.03
N VAL A 122 7.12 -8.81 7.86
CA VAL A 122 8.19 -9.70 7.38
C VAL A 122 9.59 -9.16 7.63
N VAL A 123 9.83 -7.85 7.51
CA VAL A 123 11.20 -7.29 7.52
C VAL A 123 11.92 -7.55 8.84
N PRO A 124 11.34 -7.29 10.02
CA PRO A 124 12.01 -7.61 11.29
C PRO A 124 12.34 -9.10 11.42
N LEU A 125 11.48 -9.99 10.93
CA LEU A 125 11.73 -11.43 10.91
C LEU A 125 12.90 -11.79 9.99
N GLN A 126 12.95 -11.21 8.79
CA GLN A 126 14.00 -11.46 7.80
C GLN A 126 15.39 -10.99 8.26
N ILE A 127 15.46 -9.93 9.07
CA ILE A 127 16.73 -9.43 9.60
C ILE A 127 17.11 -10.02 10.96
N GLY A 128 16.30 -10.92 11.52
CA GLY A 128 16.55 -11.54 12.83
C GLY A 128 16.34 -10.60 14.02
N ALA A 129 15.53 -9.55 13.87
CA ALA A 129 15.20 -8.60 14.91
C ALA A 129 13.94 -9.02 15.69
N ARG A 130 13.84 -8.56 16.94
CA ARG A 130 12.67 -8.81 17.81
C ARG A 130 11.49 -7.87 17.55
N ASP A 131 11.78 -6.65 17.10
CA ASP A 131 10.80 -5.65 16.71
C ASP A 131 11.46 -4.60 15.80
N VAL A 132 10.70 -3.57 15.40
CA VAL A 132 11.20 -2.36 14.72
C VAL A 132 11.92 -1.40 15.69
N ALA A 133 12.67 -0.44 15.14
CA ALA A 133 13.46 0.51 15.92
C ALA A 133 12.62 1.42 16.82
N PHE A 134 11.45 1.84 16.35
CA PHE A 134 10.53 2.71 17.07
C PHE A 134 9.12 2.10 17.11
N PRO A 135 8.84 1.13 18.00
CA PRO A 135 7.54 0.46 18.08
C PRO A 135 6.37 1.43 18.36
N TYR A 136 6.61 2.45 19.21
CA TYR A 136 5.64 3.52 19.47
C TYR A 136 5.28 4.31 18.20
N LEU A 137 6.30 4.72 17.43
CA LEU A 137 6.08 5.46 16.18
C LEU A 137 5.38 4.58 15.15
N ASN A 138 5.63 3.27 15.15
CA ASN A 138 4.94 2.34 14.26
C ASN A 138 3.42 2.31 14.53
N ASN A 139 3.01 2.29 15.80
CA ASN A 139 1.60 2.38 16.18
C ASN A 139 0.99 3.74 15.76
N LEU A 140 1.72 4.84 15.98
CA LEU A 140 1.31 6.17 15.54
C LEU A 140 1.16 6.26 14.01
N SER A 141 2.08 5.66 13.27
CA SER A 141 2.06 5.63 11.81
C SER A 141 0.77 4.99 11.28
N PHE A 142 0.42 3.82 11.84
CA PHE A 142 -0.80 3.11 11.46
C PHE A 142 -2.05 3.93 11.75
N TRP A 143 -2.17 4.49 12.95
CA TRP A 143 -3.37 5.24 13.31
C TRP A 143 -3.48 6.55 12.56
N SER A 144 -2.38 7.25 12.27
CA SER A 144 -2.41 8.47 11.46
C SER A 144 -2.87 8.17 10.03
N PHE A 145 -2.36 7.09 9.43
CA PHE A 145 -2.88 6.56 8.18
C PHE A 145 -4.39 6.25 8.26
N MET A 146 -4.81 5.48 9.27
CA MET A 146 -6.19 5.01 9.37
C MET A 146 -7.16 6.17 9.58
N PHE A 147 -6.83 7.14 10.43
CA PHE A 147 -7.66 8.33 10.66
C PHE A 147 -7.68 9.27 9.45
N GLY A 148 -6.58 9.39 8.70
CA GLY A 148 -6.58 10.07 7.40
C GLY A 148 -7.48 9.37 6.38
N ALA A 149 -7.45 8.04 6.34
CA ALA A 149 -8.32 7.23 5.48
C ALA A 149 -9.81 7.35 5.87
N ILE A 150 -10.12 7.35 7.18
CA ILE A 150 -11.47 7.58 7.69
C ILE A 150 -11.95 8.98 7.29
N LEU A 151 -11.12 10.01 7.49
CA LEU A 151 -11.46 11.39 7.10
C LEU A 151 -11.80 11.45 5.60
N PHE A 152 -10.95 10.87 4.75
CA PHE A 152 -11.20 10.84 3.31
C PHE A 152 -12.49 10.07 2.95
N ASN A 153 -12.76 8.92 3.56
CA ASN A 153 -13.92 8.10 3.23
C ASN A 153 -15.26 8.65 3.75
N ILE A 154 -15.24 9.47 4.80
CA ILE A 154 -16.45 10.16 5.30
C ILE A 154 -17.00 11.14 4.25
N SER A 155 -16.14 11.68 3.37
CA SER A 155 -16.54 12.57 2.27
C SER A 155 -17.61 11.97 1.36
N PHE A 156 -17.65 10.64 1.24
CA PHE A 156 -18.63 9.92 0.44
C PHE A 156 -20.08 10.14 0.88
N VAL A 157 -20.29 10.39 2.17
CA VAL A 157 -21.64 10.51 2.76
C VAL A 157 -21.88 11.87 3.41
N PHE A 158 -20.82 12.61 3.72
CA PHE A 158 -20.88 13.85 4.46
C PHE A 158 -20.04 14.93 3.75
N GLY A 159 -20.70 15.95 3.19
CA GLY A 159 -20.10 17.09 2.51
C GLY A 159 -19.81 16.91 1.01
N GLY A 160 -19.55 15.68 0.55
CA GLY A 160 -19.26 15.39 -0.87
C GLY A 160 -17.80 15.01 -1.11
N SER A 161 -17.57 14.16 -2.11
CA SER A 161 -16.23 13.63 -2.41
C SER A 161 -15.44 14.62 -3.27
N PRO A 162 -14.10 14.57 -3.28
CA PRO A 162 -13.32 15.35 -4.24
C PRO A 162 -13.60 14.92 -5.68
N ASN A 163 -13.64 15.87 -6.61
CA ASN A 163 -14.03 15.65 -8.02
C ASN A 163 -12.97 16.12 -9.06
N ALA A 164 -11.78 16.52 -8.63
CA ALA A 164 -10.73 17.07 -9.50
C ALA A 164 -9.68 16.04 -10.00
N GLY A 165 -9.96 14.75 -9.85
CA GLY A 165 -9.04 13.65 -10.08
C GLY A 165 -7.98 13.51 -8.98
N TRP A 166 -7.32 12.35 -8.89
CA TRP A 166 -6.34 12.07 -7.83
C TRP A 166 -5.11 13.01 -7.85
N THR A 167 -4.86 13.68 -8.98
CA THR A 167 -3.79 14.68 -9.16
C THR A 167 -4.19 16.08 -8.69
N ASN A 168 -5.49 16.32 -8.54
CA ASN A 168 -6.08 17.53 -7.95
C ASN A 168 -5.45 18.84 -8.48
N TYR A 169 -5.43 19.01 -9.81
CA TYR A 169 -4.75 20.16 -10.44
C TYR A 169 -5.35 21.49 -9.97
N ALA A 170 -4.48 22.42 -9.56
CA ALA A 170 -4.85 23.62 -8.81
C ALA A 170 -6.03 24.44 -9.36
N PRO A 171 -6.11 24.80 -10.67
CA PRO A 171 -7.22 25.63 -11.16
C PRO A 171 -8.59 24.99 -10.97
N LEU A 172 -8.68 23.67 -11.14
CA LEU A 172 -9.91 22.92 -10.92
C LEU A 172 -10.14 22.68 -9.43
N ALA A 173 -9.07 22.36 -8.70
CA ALA A 173 -9.10 22.06 -7.28
C ALA A 173 -9.46 23.25 -6.39
N ILE A 174 -9.11 24.47 -6.79
CA ILE A 174 -9.32 25.69 -6.00
C ILE A 174 -10.59 26.38 -6.50
N GLU A 175 -10.55 26.96 -7.70
CA GLU A 175 -11.65 27.76 -8.22
C GLU A 175 -12.80 26.91 -8.80
N GLY A 176 -12.49 25.76 -9.39
CA GLY A 176 -13.48 24.87 -10.01
C GLY A 176 -14.28 24.01 -9.03
N SER A 177 -13.81 23.85 -7.79
CA SER A 177 -14.40 22.96 -6.78
C SER A 177 -14.43 23.62 -5.40
N PRO A 178 -15.31 24.61 -5.16
CA PRO A 178 -15.34 25.38 -3.92
C PRO A 178 -15.82 24.58 -2.70
N GLY A 179 -16.52 23.46 -2.90
CA GLY A 179 -17.06 22.64 -1.81
C GLY A 179 -15.99 21.95 -0.93
N PRO A 180 -16.42 21.24 0.14
CA PRO A 180 -15.51 20.63 1.13
C PRO A 180 -14.75 19.40 0.58
N GLY A 181 -15.15 18.85 -0.58
CA GLY A 181 -14.56 17.63 -1.15
C GLY A 181 -13.04 17.70 -1.33
N ILE A 182 -12.52 18.81 -1.85
CA ILE A 182 -11.07 18.99 -2.00
C ILE A 182 -10.37 19.13 -0.64
N ASN A 183 -11.03 19.73 0.37
CA ASN A 183 -10.47 19.82 1.72
C ASN A 183 -10.30 18.42 2.35
N TYR A 184 -11.22 17.48 2.10
CA TYR A 184 -11.06 16.08 2.52
C TYR A 184 -9.84 15.41 1.89
N TYR A 185 -9.61 15.63 0.60
CA TYR A 185 -8.40 15.14 -0.08
C TYR A 185 -7.15 15.70 0.60
N LEU A 186 -7.08 17.02 0.80
CA LEU A 186 -5.90 17.67 1.36
C LEU A 186 -5.59 17.20 2.78
N LEU A 187 -6.57 17.26 3.67
CA LEU A 187 -6.37 16.98 5.09
C LEU A 187 -6.29 15.47 5.37
N GLY A 188 -7.05 14.65 4.65
CA GLY A 188 -6.97 13.19 4.76
C GLY A 188 -5.58 12.68 4.36
N LEU A 189 -5.04 13.19 3.25
CA LEU A 189 -3.69 12.85 2.81
C LEU A 189 -2.60 13.48 3.67
N GLN A 190 -2.79 14.69 4.19
CA GLN A 190 -1.83 15.32 5.11
C GLN A 190 -1.63 14.49 6.37
N ILE A 191 -2.73 14.06 7.01
CA ILE A 191 -2.68 13.23 8.23
C ILE A 191 -2.08 11.86 7.92
N SER A 192 -2.48 11.23 6.81
CA SER A 192 -1.92 9.95 6.39
C SER A 192 -0.42 10.03 6.07
N GLY A 193 0.00 11.12 5.41
CA GLY A 193 1.39 11.37 5.02
C GLY A 193 2.36 11.48 6.20
N ILE A 194 1.91 12.01 7.34
CA ILE A 194 2.68 11.99 8.59
C ILE A 194 3.00 10.54 8.98
N GLY A 195 2.00 9.65 8.92
CA GLY A 195 2.19 8.24 9.24
C GLY A 195 3.16 7.54 8.28
N THR A 196 3.03 7.79 6.98
CA THR A 196 3.94 7.20 5.99
C THR A 196 5.39 7.67 6.18
N LEU A 197 5.61 8.96 6.43
CA LEU A 197 6.95 9.50 6.68
C LEU A 197 7.60 8.85 7.91
N LEU A 198 6.86 8.73 9.01
CA LEU A 198 7.32 8.06 10.23
C LEU A 198 7.66 6.57 9.97
N THR A 199 6.88 5.89 9.14
CA THR A 199 7.17 4.51 8.73
C THR A 199 8.48 4.41 7.95
N GLY A 200 8.74 5.31 7.01
CA GLY A 200 10.01 5.37 6.28
C GLY A 200 11.21 5.54 7.21
N ILE A 201 11.15 6.50 8.13
CA ILE A 201 12.22 6.74 9.13
C ILE A 201 12.44 5.48 9.98
N ASN A 202 11.36 4.85 10.44
CA ASN A 202 11.44 3.66 11.29
C ASN A 202 12.13 2.48 10.60
N PHE A 203 11.78 2.18 9.34
CA PHE A 203 12.41 1.08 8.60
C PHE A 203 13.86 1.36 8.20
N VAL A 204 14.22 2.61 7.87
CA VAL A 204 15.63 2.97 7.63
C VAL A 204 16.48 2.62 8.85
N VAL A 205 16.06 3.05 10.03
CA VAL A 205 16.82 2.78 11.27
C VAL A 205 16.81 1.29 11.61
N THR A 206 15.65 0.63 11.51
CA THR A 206 15.49 -0.81 11.79
C THR A 206 16.46 -1.65 10.95
N ILE A 207 16.45 -1.46 9.63
CA ILE A 207 17.27 -2.26 8.71
C ILE A 207 18.76 -1.94 8.85
N ILE A 208 19.14 -0.72 9.19
CA ILE A 208 20.56 -0.35 9.31
C ILE A 208 21.14 -0.77 10.67
N LYS A 209 20.36 -0.68 11.75
CA LYS A 209 20.88 -0.77 13.13
C LYS A 209 20.46 -2.00 13.91
N MET A 210 19.42 -2.75 13.50
CA MET A 210 18.88 -3.87 14.29
C MET A 210 19.08 -5.25 13.64
N ARG A 211 19.90 -5.35 12.60
CA ARG A 211 20.20 -6.64 11.95
C ARG A 211 20.89 -7.60 12.90
N ALA A 212 20.57 -8.88 12.74
CA ALA A 212 21.26 -9.98 13.39
C ALA A 212 22.79 -9.95 13.15
N PRO A 213 23.60 -10.37 14.14
CA PRO A 213 25.05 -10.44 13.99
C PRO A 213 25.48 -11.24 12.76
N GLY A 214 26.49 -10.73 12.05
CA GLY A 214 27.01 -11.35 10.82
C GLY A 214 26.23 -11.00 9.54
N MET A 215 25.02 -10.43 9.63
CA MET A 215 24.27 -9.95 8.47
C MET A 215 24.84 -8.61 7.97
N THR A 216 25.78 -8.69 7.03
CA THR A 216 26.24 -7.50 6.29
C THR A 216 25.15 -7.02 5.34
N LEU A 217 25.26 -5.77 4.85
CA LEU A 217 24.32 -5.23 3.85
C LEU A 217 24.19 -6.17 2.64
N LEU A 218 25.30 -6.70 2.12
CA LEU A 218 25.28 -7.62 0.98
C LEU A 218 24.84 -9.06 1.33
N ARG A 219 24.36 -9.32 2.54
CA ARG A 219 23.76 -10.61 2.93
C ARG A 219 22.26 -10.54 3.18
N MET A 220 21.66 -9.35 3.20
CA MET A 220 20.22 -9.20 3.45
C MET A 220 19.38 -9.85 2.34
N PRO A 221 18.18 -10.39 2.65
CA PRO A 221 17.22 -10.81 1.64
C PRO A 221 16.84 -9.69 0.68
N MET A 222 16.38 -10.02 -0.53
CA MET A 222 16.05 -8.99 -1.51
C MET A 222 14.84 -8.17 -1.11
N PHE A 223 13.83 -8.77 -0.47
CA PHE A 223 12.71 -8.00 0.05
C PHE A 223 13.12 -6.95 1.09
N THR A 224 14.11 -7.26 1.92
CA THR A 224 14.68 -6.29 2.86
C THR A 224 15.44 -5.16 2.15
N TRP A 225 16.20 -5.48 1.10
CA TRP A 225 16.89 -4.46 0.29
C TRP A 225 15.92 -3.51 -0.42
N THR A 226 14.87 -4.04 -1.04
CA THR A 226 13.87 -3.18 -1.70
C THR A 226 13.13 -2.33 -0.69
N THR A 227 12.77 -2.89 0.47
CA THR A 227 12.19 -2.16 1.61
C THR A 227 13.11 -1.01 2.06
N LEU A 228 14.42 -1.23 2.18
CA LEU A 228 15.37 -0.19 2.56
C LEU A 228 15.36 0.98 1.56
N ILE A 229 15.39 0.68 0.26
CA ILE A 229 15.34 1.71 -0.79
C ILE A 229 14.00 2.44 -0.76
N THR A 230 12.88 1.72 -0.65
CA THR A 230 11.55 2.31 -0.47
C THR A 230 11.51 3.27 0.71
N ALA A 231 12.06 2.86 1.85
CA ALA A 231 12.08 3.69 3.06
C ALA A 231 12.92 4.97 2.87
N PHE A 232 14.04 4.91 2.14
CA PHE A 232 14.80 6.11 1.76
C PHE A 232 14.00 7.04 0.85
N ILE A 233 13.35 6.51 -0.19
CA ILE A 233 12.54 7.34 -1.10
C ILE A 233 11.40 8.00 -0.32
N ILE A 234 10.74 7.28 0.59
CA ILE A 234 9.71 7.86 1.47
C ILE A 234 10.26 9.08 2.24
N VAL A 235 11.41 8.92 2.89
CA VAL A 235 12.02 9.99 3.72
C VAL A 235 12.33 11.25 2.90
N PHE A 236 12.74 11.11 1.64
CA PHE A 236 13.08 12.25 0.78
C PHE A 236 11.88 12.82 0.00
N ALA A 237 10.91 12.00 -0.40
CA ALA A 237 9.80 12.41 -1.26
C ALA A 237 8.58 12.93 -0.47
N PHE A 238 8.22 12.33 0.66
CA PHE A 238 7.02 12.71 1.41
C PHE A 238 7.02 14.14 1.97
N PRO A 239 8.16 14.73 2.38
CA PRO A 239 8.19 16.14 2.76
C PRO A 239 7.69 17.07 1.65
N ILE A 240 7.91 16.71 0.38
CA ILE A 240 7.46 17.48 -0.78
C ILE A 240 5.93 17.46 -0.86
N LEU A 241 5.29 16.29 -0.76
CA LEU A 241 3.82 16.20 -0.70
C LEU A 241 3.26 16.95 0.51
N THR A 242 3.89 16.79 1.68
CA THR A 242 3.47 17.43 2.94
C THR A 242 3.39 18.95 2.80
N VAL A 243 4.40 19.56 2.18
CA VAL A 243 4.40 21.01 1.92
C VAL A 243 3.41 21.35 0.82
N THR A 244 3.36 20.58 -0.26
CA THR A 244 2.47 20.84 -1.41
C THR A 244 0.99 20.86 -1.00
N LEU A 245 0.54 19.84 -0.26
CA LEU A 245 -0.82 19.78 0.30
C LEU A 245 -1.09 20.93 1.29
N ALA A 246 -0.10 21.27 2.12
CA ALA A 246 -0.22 22.40 3.04
C ALA A 246 -0.39 23.72 2.28
N LEU A 247 0.42 23.99 1.25
CA LEU A 247 0.29 25.20 0.43
C LEU A 247 -1.09 25.32 -0.22
N MET A 248 -1.64 24.25 -0.79
CA MET A 248 -2.99 24.29 -1.35
C MET A 248 -4.07 24.44 -0.26
N THR A 249 -3.85 23.87 0.92
CA THR A 249 -4.75 24.08 2.07
C THR A 249 -4.75 25.55 2.49
N PHE A 250 -3.59 26.22 2.44
CA PHE A 250 -3.49 27.65 2.71
C PHE A 250 -4.20 28.50 1.65
N ASP A 251 -4.10 28.12 0.38
CA ASP A 251 -4.83 28.82 -0.69
C ASP A 251 -6.35 28.71 -0.50
N ARG A 252 -6.83 27.52 -0.09
CA ARG A 252 -8.25 27.26 0.07
C ARG A 252 -8.85 27.81 1.37
N LEU A 253 -8.15 27.71 2.49
CA LEU A 253 -8.71 28.01 3.82
C LEU A 253 -8.22 29.32 4.43
N PHE A 254 -7.03 29.78 4.04
CA PHE A 254 -6.36 30.91 4.70
C PHE A 254 -6.09 32.08 3.74
N GLY A 255 -6.56 31.99 2.50
CA GLY A 255 -6.52 33.06 1.51
C GLY A 255 -5.11 33.37 0.99
N SER A 256 -4.20 32.40 0.96
CA SER A 256 -2.94 32.56 0.22
C SER A 256 -3.16 32.40 -1.28
N HIS A 257 -2.10 32.68 -2.05
CA HIS A 257 -2.14 32.74 -3.51
C HIS A 257 -0.95 32.02 -4.15
N PHE A 258 -0.61 30.82 -3.69
CA PHE A 258 0.49 30.04 -4.26
C PHE A 258 0.17 29.54 -5.68
N PHE A 259 -1.04 29.01 -5.88
CA PHE A 259 -1.46 28.34 -7.12
C PHE A 259 -2.69 28.96 -7.79
N THR A 260 -3.27 30.01 -7.20
CA THR A 260 -4.50 30.66 -7.68
C THR A 260 -4.30 31.42 -8.99
N LEU A 261 -5.34 31.49 -9.84
CA LEU A 261 -5.27 32.17 -11.15
C LEU A 261 -5.31 33.71 -11.08
N THR A 262 -5.97 34.28 -10.07
CA THR A 262 -6.38 35.70 -10.08
C THR A 262 -5.42 36.64 -9.34
N SER A 263 -4.52 36.10 -8.51
CA SER A 263 -3.70 36.90 -7.57
C SER A 263 -2.20 36.67 -7.72
N GLY A 264 -1.75 36.33 -8.93
CA GLY A 264 -0.32 36.16 -9.27
C GLY A 264 0.29 34.81 -8.87
N GLY A 265 -0.54 33.83 -8.45
CA GLY A 265 -0.11 32.45 -8.23
C GLY A 265 0.26 31.74 -9.53
N ASP A 266 1.01 30.64 -9.40
CA ASP A 266 1.41 29.80 -10.53
C ASP A 266 0.75 28.42 -10.43
N PRO A 267 -0.31 28.14 -11.21
CA PRO A 267 -0.93 26.82 -11.20
C PRO A 267 -0.01 25.68 -11.66
N MET A 268 1.00 25.98 -12.50
CA MET A 268 1.95 24.97 -12.98
C MET A 268 2.91 24.54 -11.87
N LEU A 269 3.13 25.40 -10.86
CA LEU A 269 3.93 25.07 -9.69
C LEU A 269 3.34 23.88 -8.93
N TRP A 270 2.01 23.80 -8.80
CA TRP A 270 1.35 22.62 -8.21
C TRP A 270 1.71 21.35 -8.97
N SER A 271 1.55 21.35 -10.29
CA SER A 271 1.88 20.20 -11.13
C SER A 271 3.33 19.77 -10.95
N ASN A 272 4.26 20.72 -10.93
CA ASN A 272 5.67 20.44 -10.74
C ASN A 272 5.96 19.80 -9.36
N LEU A 273 5.48 20.42 -8.28
CA LEU A 273 5.70 19.93 -6.92
C LEU A 273 5.02 18.58 -6.66
N PHE A 274 3.78 18.43 -7.13
CA PHE A 274 3.02 17.19 -7.00
C PHE A 274 3.75 16.04 -7.69
N TRP A 275 4.24 16.22 -8.91
CA TRP A 275 4.93 15.15 -9.63
C TRP A 275 6.35 14.90 -9.14
N LEU A 276 7.02 15.92 -8.58
CA LEU A 276 8.31 15.75 -7.90
C LEU A 276 8.19 14.77 -6.72
N TRP A 277 7.03 14.67 -6.07
CA TRP A 277 6.70 13.57 -5.16
C TRP A 277 6.12 12.35 -5.89
N GLY A 278 5.15 12.57 -6.78
CA GLY A 278 4.28 11.54 -7.33
C GLY A 278 5.00 10.52 -8.20
N HIS A 279 6.11 10.90 -8.84
CA HIS A 279 6.91 9.92 -9.57
C HIS A 279 7.81 9.06 -8.66
N PRO A 280 8.55 9.62 -7.67
CA PRO A 280 9.13 8.80 -6.61
C PRO A 280 8.13 7.87 -5.90
N GLU A 281 6.89 8.32 -5.69
CA GLU A 281 5.81 7.52 -5.08
C GLU A 281 5.51 6.23 -5.87
N VAL A 282 5.48 6.27 -7.20
CA VAL A 282 5.25 5.04 -7.97
C VAL A 282 6.38 4.01 -7.77
N TYR A 283 7.59 4.47 -7.41
CA TYR A 283 8.67 3.56 -7.03
C TYR A 283 8.53 3.03 -5.61
N ILE A 284 7.99 3.83 -4.69
CA ILE A 284 7.69 3.41 -3.32
C ILE A 284 6.77 2.19 -3.33
N VAL A 285 5.79 2.14 -4.24
CA VAL A 285 4.89 0.99 -4.38
C VAL A 285 5.47 -0.17 -5.20
N ILE A 286 6.28 0.06 -6.24
CA ILE A 286 6.78 -1.04 -7.09
C ILE A 286 8.01 -1.76 -6.53
N LEU A 287 8.89 -1.06 -5.83
CA LEU A 287 10.13 -1.65 -5.31
C LEU A 287 9.90 -2.76 -4.30
N PRO A 288 9.05 -2.61 -3.25
CA PRO A 288 8.81 -3.70 -2.31
C PRO A 288 8.11 -4.87 -3.03
N ALA A 289 7.25 -4.58 -4.01
CA ALA A 289 6.62 -5.59 -4.85
C ALA A 289 7.64 -6.45 -5.62
N PHE A 290 8.68 -5.84 -6.20
CA PHE A 290 9.81 -6.56 -6.80
C PHE A 290 10.56 -7.42 -5.79
N GLY A 291 10.68 -6.97 -4.54
CA GLY A 291 11.25 -7.75 -3.45
C GLY A 291 10.43 -9.01 -3.17
N ILE A 292 9.11 -8.87 -3.04
CA ILE A 292 8.16 -9.98 -2.82
C ILE A 292 8.31 -11.03 -3.93
N PHE A 293 8.28 -10.61 -5.20
CA PHE A 293 8.47 -11.52 -6.33
C PHE A 293 9.83 -12.20 -6.28
N SER A 294 10.89 -11.50 -5.87
CA SER A 294 12.24 -12.08 -5.79
C SER A 294 12.31 -13.22 -4.77
N GLU A 295 11.71 -13.05 -3.59
CA GLU A 295 11.65 -14.10 -2.56
C GLU A 295 10.82 -15.31 -3.01
N ILE A 296 9.64 -15.05 -3.60
CA ILE A 296 8.73 -16.12 -4.05
C ILE A 296 9.35 -16.92 -5.20
N ILE A 297 9.93 -16.23 -6.19
CA ILE A 297 10.60 -16.85 -7.34
C ILE A 297 11.78 -17.70 -6.87
N ALA A 298 12.64 -17.19 -5.98
CA ALA A 298 13.78 -17.95 -5.46
C ALA A 298 13.34 -19.19 -4.65
N THR A 299 12.30 -19.03 -3.82
CA THR A 299 11.75 -20.12 -2.99
C THR A 299 11.19 -21.24 -3.86
N PHE A 300 10.24 -20.95 -4.75
CA PHE A 300 9.56 -21.99 -5.53
C PHE A 300 10.33 -22.45 -6.77
N ALA A 301 11.37 -21.74 -7.22
CA ALA A 301 12.33 -22.27 -8.18
C ALA A 301 13.42 -23.16 -7.54
N ARG A 302 13.48 -23.19 -6.20
CA ARG A 302 14.50 -23.89 -5.39
C ARG A 302 15.92 -23.51 -5.80
N LYS A 303 16.15 -22.22 -6.05
CA LYS A 303 17.42 -21.70 -6.55
C LYS A 303 17.76 -20.38 -5.87
N THR A 304 19.05 -20.14 -5.68
CA THR A 304 19.56 -18.82 -5.28
C THR A 304 19.16 -17.78 -6.32
N LEU A 305 18.91 -16.55 -5.87
CA LEU A 305 18.52 -15.47 -6.77
C LEU A 305 19.67 -15.13 -7.73
N PHE A 306 19.42 -15.30 -9.03
CA PHE A 306 20.41 -15.01 -10.05
C PHE A 306 20.68 -13.50 -10.12
N GLY A 307 21.96 -13.12 -10.20
CA GLY A 307 22.34 -11.72 -10.33
C GLY A 307 22.04 -10.86 -9.10
N TYR A 308 22.06 -11.42 -7.88
CA TYR A 308 21.77 -10.66 -6.64
C TYR A 308 22.50 -9.32 -6.54
N LYS A 309 23.82 -9.28 -6.78
CA LYS A 309 24.60 -8.03 -6.76
C LYS A 309 24.14 -7.03 -7.84
N SER A 310 23.85 -7.51 -9.05
CA SER A 310 23.38 -6.63 -10.14
C SER A 310 21.96 -6.12 -9.87
N MET A 311 21.11 -6.91 -9.19
CA MET A 311 19.81 -6.44 -8.72
C MET A 311 19.94 -5.28 -7.72
N ILE A 312 20.83 -5.39 -6.72
CA ILE A 312 21.06 -4.33 -5.73
C ILE A 312 21.53 -3.04 -6.41
N ILE A 313 22.55 -3.12 -7.27
CA ILE A 313 23.05 -1.96 -8.01
C ILE A 313 21.90 -1.32 -8.82
N SER A 314 21.09 -2.15 -9.48
CA SER A 314 19.92 -1.68 -10.23
C SER A 314 18.85 -1.05 -9.33
N LEU A 315 18.72 -1.43 -8.06
CA LEU A 315 17.79 -0.79 -7.13
C LEU A 315 18.29 0.59 -6.68
N VAL A 316 19.59 0.69 -6.37
CA VAL A 316 20.22 1.97 -6.01
C VAL A 316 20.15 2.95 -7.19
N ALA A 317 20.38 2.46 -8.42
CA ALA A 317 20.23 3.27 -9.63
C ALA A 317 18.80 3.80 -9.81
N ILE A 318 17.77 2.96 -9.64
CA ILE A 318 16.36 3.39 -9.69
C ILE A 318 16.07 4.43 -8.60
N SER A 319 16.58 4.22 -7.38
CA SER A 319 16.40 5.17 -6.29
C SER A 319 16.89 6.56 -6.66
N GLY A 320 18.10 6.68 -7.21
CA GLY A 320 18.64 7.97 -7.65
C GLY A 320 17.87 8.55 -8.85
N LEU A 321 17.61 7.72 -9.86
CA LEU A 321 16.91 8.16 -11.08
C LEU A 321 15.46 8.59 -10.82
N SER A 322 14.80 8.03 -9.79
CA SER A 322 13.41 8.36 -9.46
C SER A 322 13.18 9.85 -9.19
N PHE A 323 14.21 10.56 -8.74
CA PHE A 323 14.18 11.99 -8.43
C PHE A 323 14.57 12.89 -9.60
N VAL A 324 14.81 12.36 -10.81
CA VAL A 324 15.27 13.16 -11.97
C VAL A 324 14.46 12.92 -13.25
N VAL A 325 13.22 12.48 -13.12
CA VAL A 325 12.38 12.10 -14.27
C VAL A 325 10.96 12.67 -14.25
N TRP A 326 10.53 13.31 -13.16
CA TRP A 326 9.12 13.64 -12.90
C TRP A 326 8.44 14.54 -13.95
N VAL A 327 9.19 15.31 -14.73
CA VAL A 327 8.65 16.18 -15.79
C VAL A 327 7.94 15.40 -16.90
N HIS A 328 8.20 14.10 -17.06
CA HIS A 328 7.49 13.30 -18.06
C HIS A 328 5.98 13.22 -17.85
N HIS A 329 5.47 13.55 -16.65
CA HIS A 329 4.03 13.61 -16.40
C HIS A 329 3.36 14.85 -17.04
N PHE A 330 4.14 15.79 -17.56
CA PHE A 330 3.63 17.04 -18.09
C PHE A 330 4.44 17.59 -19.28
N PHE A 331 4.95 16.70 -20.15
CA PHE A 331 5.62 17.12 -21.40
C PHE A 331 4.78 18.08 -22.26
N THR A 332 3.46 17.98 -22.15
CA THR A 332 2.46 18.76 -22.89
C THR A 332 2.19 20.15 -22.32
N MET A 333 2.82 20.53 -21.20
CA MET A 333 2.62 21.84 -20.55
C MET A 333 3.52 22.97 -21.08
N GLY A 334 4.09 22.82 -22.28
CA GLY A 334 4.87 23.89 -22.93
C GLY A 334 6.30 24.07 -22.43
N GLY A 335 6.88 23.04 -21.81
CA GLY A 335 8.31 23.01 -21.47
C GLY A 335 9.21 23.17 -22.71
N SER A 336 10.41 23.71 -22.53
CA SER A 336 11.35 23.87 -23.65
C SER A 336 11.78 22.50 -24.22
N ALA A 337 12.08 22.45 -25.52
CA ALA A 337 12.50 21.22 -26.18
C ALA A 337 13.72 20.57 -25.50
N ALA A 338 14.64 21.39 -24.98
CA ALA A 338 15.80 20.93 -24.24
C ALA A 338 15.41 20.23 -22.92
N VAL A 339 14.51 20.84 -22.14
CA VAL A 339 13.99 20.25 -20.89
C VAL A 339 13.27 18.94 -21.18
N ASN A 340 12.33 18.93 -22.14
CA ASN A 340 11.62 17.71 -22.51
C ASN A 340 12.57 16.59 -22.98
N SER A 341 13.63 16.92 -23.70
CA SER A 341 14.63 15.94 -24.16
C SER A 341 15.43 15.35 -22.99
N VAL A 342 15.86 16.16 -22.02
CA VAL A 342 16.59 15.68 -20.83
C VAL A 342 15.73 14.72 -20.01
N PHE A 343 14.47 15.09 -19.77
CA PHE A 343 13.55 14.27 -18.99
C PHE A 343 13.06 13.03 -19.76
N SER A 344 12.99 13.08 -21.09
CA SER A 344 12.76 11.92 -21.95
C SER A 344 13.90 10.91 -21.85
N ILE A 345 15.15 11.35 -22.01
CA ILE A 345 16.35 10.49 -21.95
C ILE A 345 16.50 9.85 -20.57
N SER A 346 16.38 10.65 -19.50
CA SER A 346 16.49 10.14 -18.12
C SER A 346 15.37 9.15 -17.79
N THR A 347 14.14 9.39 -18.25
CA THR A 347 13.03 8.43 -18.09
C THR A 347 13.31 7.12 -18.80
N MET A 348 13.79 7.16 -20.05
CA MET A 348 14.17 5.94 -20.78
C MET A 348 15.33 5.19 -20.10
N ALA A 349 16.27 5.90 -19.46
CA ALA A 349 17.38 5.27 -18.74
C ALA A 349 16.91 4.38 -17.57
N ILE A 350 15.74 4.65 -16.96
CA ILE A 350 15.18 3.81 -15.89
C ILE A 350 14.75 2.42 -16.38
N ALA A 351 14.44 2.28 -17.67
CA ALA A 351 14.08 0.99 -18.25
C ALA A 351 15.24 -0.03 -18.14
N ILE A 352 16.50 0.43 -18.15
CA ILE A 352 17.68 -0.43 -18.09
C ILE A 352 17.77 -1.17 -16.74
N PRO A 353 17.83 -0.49 -15.56
CA PRO A 353 17.80 -1.16 -14.26
C PRO A 353 16.60 -2.08 -14.05
N THR A 354 15.44 -1.73 -14.60
CA THR A 354 14.23 -2.54 -14.49
C THR A 354 14.32 -3.80 -15.35
N GLY A 355 14.81 -3.68 -16.58
CA GLY A 355 15.06 -4.81 -17.48
C GLY A 355 16.02 -5.83 -16.90
N ILE A 356 17.10 -5.38 -16.24
CA ILE A 356 18.06 -6.27 -15.55
C ILE A 356 17.34 -7.19 -14.54
N LYS A 357 16.36 -6.66 -13.78
CA LYS A 357 15.61 -7.46 -12.79
C LYS A 357 14.76 -8.54 -13.47
N ILE A 358 14.09 -8.19 -14.58
CA ILE A 358 13.30 -9.15 -15.38
C ILE A 358 14.18 -10.31 -15.85
N PHE A 359 15.35 -10.03 -16.42
CA PHE A 359 16.29 -11.07 -16.85
C PHE A 359 16.83 -11.88 -15.68
N ASN A 360 17.06 -11.25 -14.53
CA ASN A 360 17.51 -11.95 -13.34
C ASN A 360 16.45 -12.90 -12.76
N TRP A 361 15.16 -12.53 -12.77
CA TRP A 361 14.08 -13.44 -12.41
C TRP A 361 13.97 -14.61 -13.38
N LEU A 362 14.04 -14.35 -14.69
CA LEU A 362 14.08 -15.41 -15.71
C LEU A 362 15.30 -16.33 -15.52
N GLY A 363 16.48 -15.78 -15.21
CA GLY A 363 17.69 -16.54 -14.89
C GLY A 363 17.58 -17.35 -13.60
N THR A 364 16.76 -16.91 -12.65
CA THR A 364 16.46 -17.66 -11.42
C THR A 364 15.53 -18.84 -11.72
N LEU A 365 14.54 -18.65 -12.59
CA LEU A 365 13.64 -19.73 -13.04
C LEU A 365 14.36 -20.75 -13.93
N PHE A 366 15.28 -20.28 -14.76
CA PHE A 366 16.02 -21.12 -15.68
C PHE A 366 16.83 -22.20 -14.95
N LYS A 367 16.63 -23.47 -15.35
CA LYS A 367 17.20 -24.66 -14.70
C LYS A 367 16.81 -24.84 -13.22
N GLY A 368 15.77 -24.15 -12.73
CA GLY A 368 15.17 -24.41 -11.42
C GLY A 368 14.17 -25.56 -11.44
N LYS A 369 13.79 -26.06 -10.26
CA LYS A 369 12.68 -27.01 -10.09
C LYS A 369 11.44 -26.22 -9.66
N ILE A 370 10.67 -25.74 -10.63
CA ILE A 370 9.58 -24.79 -10.40
C ILE A 370 8.34 -25.49 -9.86
N GLU A 371 7.88 -25.07 -8.67
CA GLU A 371 6.63 -25.51 -8.08
C GLU A 371 5.54 -24.45 -8.29
N PHE A 372 4.50 -24.76 -9.07
CA PHE A 372 3.43 -23.81 -9.42
C PHE A 372 2.36 -23.71 -8.33
N THR A 373 2.71 -23.20 -7.15
CA THR A 373 1.79 -22.81 -6.07
C THR A 373 1.06 -21.50 -6.39
N VAL A 374 0.01 -21.13 -5.64
CA VAL A 374 -0.72 -19.85 -5.87
C VAL A 374 0.21 -18.62 -5.84
N PRO A 375 1.11 -18.43 -4.85
CA PRO A 375 2.05 -17.31 -4.88
C PRO A 375 2.92 -17.31 -6.14
N MET A 376 3.34 -18.49 -6.61
CA MET A 376 4.18 -18.63 -7.80
C MET A 376 3.42 -18.29 -9.09
N LEU A 377 2.12 -18.60 -9.17
CA LEU A 377 1.29 -18.21 -10.31
C LEU A 377 1.21 -16.69 -10.48
N TRP A 378 0.98 -15.95 -9.39
CA TRP A 378 1.01 -14.48 -9.40
C TRP A 378 2.37 -13.95 -9.86
N SER A 379 3.47 -14.50 -9.32
CA SER A 379 4.84 -14.10 -9.67
C SER A 379 5.21 -14.37 -11.12
N VAL A 380 4.78 -15.50 -11.70
CA VAL A 380 5.05 -15.82 -13.11
C VAL A 380 4.17 -14.97 -14.03
N ALA A 381 2.90 -14.74 -13.69
CA ALA A 381 2.01 -13.90 -14.48
C ALA A 381 2.43 -12.42 -14.48
N PHE A 382 3.06 -11.97 -13.39
CA PHE A 382 3.65 -10.64 -13.31
C PHE A 382 4.66 -10.38 -14.43
N ILE A 383 5.57 -11.31 -14.73
CA ILE A 383 6.67 -11.07 -15.69
C ILE A 383 6.18 -10.60 -17.07
N PRO A 384 5.33 -11.36 -17.81
CA PRO A 384 4.88 -10.93 -19.13
C PRO A 384 3.92 -9.73 -19.06
N THR A 385 3.08 -9.66 -18.03
CA THR A 385 2.10 -8.58 -17.89
C THR A 385 2.81 -7.25 -17.59
N PHE A 386 3.71 -7.23 -16.63
CA PHE A 386 4.52 -6.06 -16.33
C PHE A 386 5.43 -5.66 -17.49
N LEU A 387 5.92 -6.62 -18.29
CA LEU A 387 6.69 -6.30 -19.50
C LEU A 387 5.86 -5.52 -20.53
N ILE A 388 4.60 -5.89 -20.77
CA ILE A 388 3.68 -5.12 -21.63
C ILE A 388 3.51 -3.69 -21.09
N GLY A 389 3.31 -3.54 -19.78
CA GLY A 389 3.28 -2.24 -19.11
C GLY A 389 4.58 -1.46 -19.29
N GLY A 390 5.73 -2.10 -19.10
CA GLY A 390 7.05 -1.48 -19.22
C GLY A 390 7.33 -0.97 -20.63
N VAL A 391 7.05 -1.77 -21.66
CA VAL A 391 7.27 -1.38 -23.07
C VAL A 391 6.39 -0.18 -23.44
N THR A 392 5.13 -0.17 -23.02
CA THR A 392 4.23 0.98 -23.25
C THR A 392 4.63 2.21 -22.43
N GLY A 393 5.28 2.03 -21.29
CA GLY A 393 5.85 3.12 -20.49
C GLY A 393 7.05 3.78 -21.14
N VAL A 394 7.90 2.99 -21.80
CA VAL A 394 9.01 3.54 -22.59
C VAL A 394 8.48 4.42 -23.73
N MET A 395 7.35 4.04 -24.34
CA MET A 395 6.69 4.88 -25.35
C MET A 395 6.22 6.23 -24.78
N LEU A 396 5.63 6.24 -23.58
CA LEU A 396 5.25 7.49 -22.88
C LEU A 396 6.47 8.29 -22.40
N GLY A 397 7.59 7.63 -22.15
CA GLY A 397 8.87 8.29 -21.87
C GLY A 397 9.41 9.08 -23.07
N MET A 398 8.96 8.77 -24.30
CA MET A 398 9.34 9.52 -25.50
C MET A 398 8.50 10.79 -25.62
N ALA A 399 9.05 11.92 -25.18
CA ALA A 399 8.34 13.21 -25.19
C ALA A 399 7.67 13.55 -26.54
N ALA A 400 8.29 13.21 -27.68
CA ALA A 400 7.71 13.47 -29.00
C ALA A 400 6.44 12.65 -29.30
N ALA A 401 6.34 11.43 -28.76
CA ALA A 401 5.19 10.56 -28.92
C ALA A 401 4.14 10.80 -27.82
N ASP A 402 4.56 11.25 -26.63
CA ASP A 402 3.65 11.49 -25.51
C ASP A 402 2.53 12.47 -25.89
N PHE A 403 2.79 13.50 -26.69
CA PHE A 403 1.74 14.43 -27.17
C PHE A 403 0.53 13.75 -27.82
N GLN A 404 0.70 12.55 -28.41
CA GLN A 404 -0.41 11.78 -29.00
C GLN A 404 -1.18 10.95 -27.97
N TYR A 405 -0.49 10.41 -26.96
CA TYR A 405 -1.06 9.46 -26.00
C TYR A 405 -1.34 10.06 -24.62
N HIS A 406 -0.95 11.31 -24.40
CA HIS A 406 -1.11 12.03 -23.15
C HIS A 406 -2.59 12.17 -22.79
N ASN A 407 -2.94 11.81 -21.55
CA ASN A 407 -4.30 11.88 -21.02
C ASN A 407 -5.39 11.14 -21.83
N ASN A 408 -5.04 10.09 -22.57
CA ASN A 408 -6.01 9.19 -23.18
C ASN A 408 -5.97 7.78 -22.54
N TYR A 409 -6.79 6.87 -23.03
CA TYR A 409 -6.89 5.51 -22.48
C TYR A 409 -5.61 4.68 -22.59
N PHE A 410 -4.65 5.07 -23.45
CA PHE A 410 -3.33 4.43 -23.53
C PHE A 410 -2.54 4.64 -22.23
N LEU A 411 -2.53 5.87 -21.71
CA LEU A 411 -1.91 6.19 -20.43
C LEU A 411 -2.57 5.43 -19.27
N VAL A 412 -3.90 5.33 -19.29
CA VAL A 412 -4.66 4.57 -18.30
C VAL A 412 -4.26 3.09 -18.36
N ALA A 413 -4.29 2.47 -19.55
CA ALA A 413 -3.93 1.07 -19.74
C ALA A 413 -2.49 0.79 -19.32
N HIS A 414 -1.54 1.63 -19.76
CA HIS A 414 -0.12 1.53 -19.38
C HIS A 414 0.04 1.45 -17.86
N PHE A 415 -0.53 2.43 -17.14
CA PHE A 415 -0.35 2.53 -15.71
C PHE A 415 -1.04 1.39 -14.95
N HIS A 416 -2.18 0.91 -15.44
CA HIS A 416 -2.83 -0.27 -14.85
C HIS A 416 -2.02 -1.56 -15.09
N TYR A 417 -1.36 -1.68 -16.25
CA TYR A 417 -0.43 -2.77 -16.53
C TYR A 417 0.82 -2.75 -15.66
N THR A 418 1.37 -1.58 -15.34
CA THR A 418 2.52 -1.50 -14.44
C THR A 418 2.12 -1.63 -12.96
N LEU A 419 1.02 -1.01 -12.54
CA LEU A 419 0.62 -0.97 -11.13
C LEU A 419 -0.17 -2.21 -10.69
N ILE A 420 -1.15 -2.69 -11.45
CA ILE A 420 -1.92 -3.88 -11.03
C ILE A 420 -1.05 -5.13 -11.11
N ALA A 421 -0.42 -5.36 -12.26
CA ALA A 421 0.43 -6.54 -12.42
C ALA A 421 1.72 -6.43 -11.59
N GLY A 422 2.26 -5.23 -11.41
CA GLY A 422 3.46 -5.01 -10.61
C GLY A 422 3.17 -5.05 -9.10
N VAL A 423 2.15 -4.35 -8.62
CA VAL A 423 1.90 -4.15 -7.19
C VAL A 423 0.78 -5.03 -6.67
N VAL A 424 -0.40 -5.02 -7.29
CA VAL A 424 -1.55 -5.79 -6.75
C VAL A 424 -1.30 -7.29 -6.83
N PHE A 425 -0.70 -7.79 -7.92
CA PHE A 425 -0.31 -9.20 -7.99
C PHE A 425 0.73 -9.54 -6.91
N ALA A 426 1.68 -8.64 -6.62
CA ALA A 426 2.64 -8.85 -5.54
C ALA A 426 1.97 -8.83 -4.16
N CYS A 427 0.95 -7.98 -3.96
CA CYS A 427 0.16 -7.95 -2.73
C CYS A 427 -0.56 -9.28 -2.52
N PHE A 428 -1.19 -9.85 -3.58
CA PHE A 428 -1.82 -11.16 -3.51
C PHE A 428 -0.80 -12.31 -3.37
N ALA A 429 0.33 -12.24 -4.06
CA ALA A 429 1.43 -13.20 -3.93
C ALA A 429 2.01 -13.18 -2.51
N GLY A 430 2.30 -12.01 -1.96
CA GLY A 430 2.83 -11.83 -0.60
C GLY A 430 1.82 -12.22 0.47
N LEU A 431 0.54 -11.84 0.31
CA LEU A 431 -0.54 -12.26 1.20
C LEU A 431 -0.62 -13.78 1.28
N THR A 432 -0.62 -14.47 0.14
CA THR A 432 -0.72 -15.94 0.08
C THR A 432 0.56 -16.63 0.56
N TYR A 433 1.73 -16.10 0.23
CA TYR A 433 3.03 -16.65 0.62
C TYR A 433 3.26 -16.56 2.13
N TRP A 434 3.07 -15.39 2.74
CA TRP A 434 3.26 -15.17 4.18
C TRP A 434 1.98 -15.36 5.00
N TYR A 435 0.86 -15.80 4.41
CA TYR A 435 -0.37 -16.12 5.15
C TYR A 435 -0.14 -17.05 6.35
N PRO A 436 0.66 -18.13 6.25
CA PRO A 436 0.95 -19.01 7.38
C PRO A 436 1.64 -18.29 8.55
N LYS A 437 2.42 -17.25 8.27
CA LYS A 437 3.09 -16.44 9.29
C LYS A 437 2.15 -15.51 10.05
N MET A 438 1.08 -15.06 9.38
CA MET A 438 0.08 -14.19 9.99
C MET A 438 -1.00 -14.98 10.74
N PHE A 439 -1.41 -16.15 10.22
CA PHE A 439 -2.61 -16.85 10.71
C PHE A 439 -2.38 -18.32 11.09
N GLY A 440 -1.18 -18.88 10.90
CA GLY A 440 -0.83 -20.23 11.35
C GLY A 440 -1.44 -21.36 10.52
N HIS A 441 -1.85 -21.09 9.28
CA HIS A 441 -2.30 -22.08 8.31
C HIS A 441 -2.12 -21.56 6.89
N LYS A 442 -2.11 -22.47 5.90
CA LYS A 442 -2.06 -22.09 4.48
C LYS A 442 -3.44 -21.67 3.95
N MET A 443 -3.44 -20.82 2.93
CA MET A 443 -4.64 -20.57 2.13
C MET A 443 -4.96 -21.80 1.26
N ASN A 444 -6.24 -21.99 0.90
CA ASN A 444 -6.65 -23.10 0.06
C ASN A 444 -6.14 -22.89 -1.37
N GLU A 445 -5.26 -23.79 -1.82
CA GLU A 445 -4.64 -23.73 -3.14
C GLU A 445 -5.65 -23.76 -4.30
N ARG A 446 -6.73 -24.55 -4.20
CA ARG A 446 -7.71 -24.67 -5.29
C ARG A 446 -8.52 -23.40 -5.47
N ILE A 447 -9.00 -22.82 -4.37
CA ILE A 447 -9.76 -21.57 -4.38
C ILE A 447 -8.84 -20.41 -4.82
N GLY A 448 -7.60 -20.38 -4.32
CA GLY A 448 -6.61 -19.38 -4.73
C GLY A 448 -6.30 -19.41 -6.23
N ARG A 449 -6.26 -20.60 -6.85
CA ARG A 449 -6.10 -20.73 -8.32
C ARG A 449 -7.30 -20.17 -9.09
N TRP A 450 -8.52 -20.35 -8.59
CA TRP A 450 -9.70 -19.75 -9.19
C TRP A 450 -9.64 -18.23 -9.11
N ALA A 451 -9.32 -17.67 -7.94
CA ALA A 451 -9.13 -16.23 -7.78
C ALA A 451 -8.08 -15.69 -8.77
N PHE A 452 -6.94 -16.38 -8.89
CA PHE A 452 -5.88 -16.05 -9.84
C PHE A 452 -6.37 -15.99 -11.29
N TRP A 453 -7.04 -17.03 -11.79
CA TRP A 453 -7.45 -17.09 -13.18
C TRP A 453 -8.53 -16.06 -13.53
N PHE A 454 -9.57 -15.92 -12.69
CA PHE A 454 -10.61 -14.91 -12.91
C PHE A 454 -10.02 -13.50 -12.90
N PHE A 455 -9.14 -13.21 -11.95
CA PHE A 455 -8.54 -11.88 -11.85
C PHE A 455 -7.56 -11.60 -13.01
N SER A 456 -6.68 -12.54 -13.34
CA SER A 456 -5.64 -12.33 -14.37
C SER A 456 -6.21 -12.27 -15.79
N ILE A 457 -7.20 -13.12 -16.10
CA ILE A 457 -7.90 -13.07 -17.39
C ILE A 457 -8.75 -11.81 -17.45
N GLY A 458 -9.53 -11.52 -16.40
CA GLY A 458 -10.32 -10.29 -16.30
C GLY A 458 -9.47 -9.04 -16.46
N PHE A 459 -8.28 -9.01 -15.87
CA PHE A 459 -7.33 -7.91 -16.00
C PHE A 459 -6.92 -7.66 -17.46
N ASN A 460 -6.50 -8.69 -18.19
CA ASN A 460 -6.10 -8.53 -19.58
C ASN A 460 -7.29 -8.15 -20.49
N LEU A 461 -8.47 -8.76 -20.25
CA LEU A 461 -9.70 -8.37 -20.95
C LEU A 461 -10.12 -6.92 -20.65
N CYS A 462 -9.83 -6.43 -19.45
CA CYS A 462 -10.15 -5.07 -19.04
C CYS A 462 -9.25 -4.05 -19.75
N PHE A 463 -7.93 -4.26 -19.72
CA PHE A 463 -6.98 -3.21 -20.07
C PHE A 463 -6.31 -3.36 -21.44
N LEU A 464 -6.24 -4.56 -22.06
CA LEU A 464 -5.76 -4.67 -23.46
C LEU A 464 -6.60 -3.83 -24.43
N PRO A 465 -7.95 -3.87 -24.39
CA PRO A 465 -8.77 -3.05 -25.27
C PRO A 465 -8.53 -1.55 -25.07
N GLN A 466 -8.12 -1.14 -23.87
CA GLN A 466 -7.89 0.27 -23.56
C GLN A 466 -6.64 0.85 -24.25
N PHE A 467 -5.61 0.03 -24.53
CA PHE A 467 -4.52 0.48 -25.40
C PHE A 467 -5.04 0.86 -26.79
N VAL A 468 -5.93 0.05 -27.36
CA VAL A 468 -6.54 0.31 -28.67
C VAL A 468 -7.47 1.52 -28.60
N LEU A 469 -8.28 1.65 -27.55
CA LEU A 469 -9.10 2.85 -27.32
C LEU A 469 -8.26 4.13 -27.22
N GLY A 470 -7.10 4.06 -26.57
CA GLY A 470 -6.15 5.16 -26.52
C GLY A 470 -5.62 5.57 -27.89
N PHE A 471 -5.23 4.59 -28.73
CA PHE A 471 -4.83 4.87 -30.11
C PHE A 471 -5.98 5.40 -30.97
N ALA A 472 -7.21 4.96 -30.70
CA ALA A 472 -8.43 5.45 -31.35
C ALA A 472 -8.86 6.85 -30.85
N GLY A 473 -8.14 7.44 -29.91
CA GLY A 473 -8.35 8.81 -29.46
C GLY A 473 -9.29 8.99 -28.26
N MET A 474 -9.71 7.91 -27.59
CA MET A 474 -10.60 8.01 -26.42
C MET A 474 -9.89 8.71 -25.24
N PRO A 475 -10.29 9.94 -24.85
CA PRO A 475 -9.67 10.67 -23.75
C PRO A 475 -10.02 10.02 -22.41
N ARG A 476 -9.18 10.18 -21.39
CA ARG A 476 -9.52 9.75 -20.03
C ARG A 476 -10.48 10.74 -19.37
N ARG A 477 -11.12 10.32 -18.26
CA ARG A 477 -12.06 11.16 -17.46
C ARG A 477 -13.30 11.65 -18.24
N VAL A 478 -13.71 10.93 -19.27
CA VAL A 478 -15.01 11.12 -19.92
C VAL A 478 -16.03 10.19 -19.26
N TYR A 479 -17.24 10.67 -18.97
CA TYR A 479 -18.30 9.88 -18.34
C TYR A 479 -19.24 9.23 -19.36
N THR A 480 -19.20 9.66 -20.62
CA THR A 480 -19.98 9.12 -21.74
C THR A 480 -19.22 9.29 -23.06
N TYR A 481 -19.67 8.59 -24.10
CA TYR A 481 -19.18 8.65 -25.49
C TYR A 481 -20.33 8.39 -26.47
N GLY A 482 -20.14 8.74 -27.74
CA GLY A 482 -21.12 8.58 -28.81
C GLY A 482 -21.00 7.23 -29.53
N PRO A 483 -22.10 6.67 -30.09
CA PRO A 483 -22.04 5.48 -30.93
C PRO A 483 -21.14 5.64 -32.16
N GLU A 484 -21.07 6.85 -32.71
CA GLU A 484 -20.27 7.24 -33.88
C GLU A 484 -18.76 7.17 -33.66
N ASP A 485 -18.31 7.22 -32.41
CA ASP A 485 -16.89 7.15 -32.05
C ASP A 485 -16.27 5.77 -32.31
N GLY A 486 -17.11 4.73 -32.50
CA GLY A 486 -16.65 3.36 -32.76
C GLY A 486 -16.04 2.65 -31.54
N TRP A 487 -16.12 3.25 -30.35
CA TRP A 487 -15.50 2.73 -29.12
C TRP A 487 -16.33 1.68 -28.36
N THR A 488 -17.58 1.45 -28.76
CA THR A 488 -18.55 0.64 -28.01
C THR A 488 -18.05 -0.78 -27.72
N SER A 489 -17.65 -1.53 -28.75
CA SER A 489 -17.27 -2.94 -28.58
C SER A 489 -16.08 -3.12 -27.62
N LEU A 490 -15.07 -2.24 -27.73
CA LEU A 490 -13.89 -2.29 -26.86
C LEU A 490 -14.23 -1.90 -25.42
N ASN A 491 -15.14 -0.94 -25.22
CA ASN A 491 -15.62 -0.58 -23.89
C ASN A 491 -16.44 -1.69 -23.23
N VAL A 492 -17.30 -2.39 -23.99
CA VAL A 492 -18.03 -3.56 -23.48
C VAL A 492 -17.07 -4.66 -23.03
N ILE A 493 -16.06 -5.01 -23.85
CA ILE A 493 -15.05 -6.02 -23.48
C ILE A 493 -14.30 -5.58 -22.23
N SER A 494 -13.90 -4.31 -22.16
CA SER A 494 -13.21 -3.75 -21.00
C SER A 494 -14.06 -3.86 -19.73
N SER A 495 -15.36 -3.57 -19.80
CA SER A 495 -16.28 -3.69 -18.67
C SER A 495 -16.53 -5.15 -18.24
N VAL A 496 -16.60 -6.09 -19.18
CA VAL A 496 -16.67 -7.54 -18.86
C VAL A 496 -15.40 -7.99 -18.13
N GLY A 497 -14.22 -7.53 -18.58
CA GLY A 497 -12.95 -7.81 -17.91
C GLY A 497 -12.92 -7.29 -16.47
N ALA A 498 -13.40 -6.05 -16.25
CA ALA A 498 -13.50 -5.46 -14.92
C ALA A 498 -14.41 -6.28 -13.98
N PHE A 499 -15.57 -6.72 -14.47
CA PHE A 499 -16.44 -7.62 -13.69
C PHE A 499 -15.76 -8.95 -13.36
N GLY A 500 -15.00 -9.52 -14.30
CA GLY A 500 -14.18 -10.71 -14.07
C GLY A 500 -13.16 -10.54 -12.94
N MET A 501 -12.51 -9.37 -12.86
CA MET A 501 -11.64 -9.02 -11.73
C MET A 501 -12.42 -8.93 -10.41
N GLY A 502 -13.61 -8.34 -10.43
CA GLY A 502 -14.51 -8.30 -9.27
C GLY A 502 -14.86 -9.69 -8.75
N VAL A 503 -15.18 -10.63 -9.64
CA VAL A 503 -15.39 -12.05 -9.30
C VAL A 503 -14.12 -12.67 -8.71
N GLY A 504 -12.95 -12.43 -9.31
CA GLY A 504 -11.67 -12.89 -8.78
C GLY A 504 -11.41 -12.43 -7.35
N PHE A 505 -11.71 -11.16 -7.04
CA PHE A 505 -11.58 -10.62 -5.69
C PHE A 505 -12.57 -11.27 -4.70
N MET A 506 -13.84 -11.49 -5.10
CA MET A 506 -14.80 -12.19 -4.25
C MET A 506 -14.34 -13.62 -3.92
N ILE A 507 -13.76 -14.33 -4.89
CA ILE A 507 -13.19 -15.67 -4.68
C ILE A 507 -12.00 -15.61 -3.72
N LEU A 508 -11.14 -14.59 -3.81
CA LEU A 508 -10.02 -14.39 -2.88
C LEU A 508 -10.52 -14.22 -1.44
N VAL A 509 -11.52 -13.35 -1.22
CA VAL A 509 -12.12 -13.11 0.11
C VAL A 509 -12.78 -14.38 0.64
N TYR A 510 -13.49 -15.12 -0.21
CA TYR A 510 -14.05 -16.43 0.16
C TYR A 510 -12.93 -17.43 0.51
N GLY A 511 -11.80 -17.39 -0.19
CA GLY A 511 -10.63 -18.20 0.12
C GLY A 511 -10.04 -17.92 1.51
N ILE A 512 -9.98 -16.65 1.92
CA ILE A 512 -9.57 -16.24 3.27
C ILE A 512 -10.52 -16.86 4.31
N TYR A 513 -11.83 -16.68 4.12
CA TYR A 513 -12.86 -17.24 5.02
C TYR A 513 -12.81 -18.76 5.11
N TYR A 514 -12.77 -19.44 3.96
CA TYR A 514 -12.69 -20.90 3.89
C TYR A 514 -11.45 -21.43 4.61
N SER A 515 -10.29 -20.80 4.37
CA SER A 515 -9.05 -21.21 5.01
C SER A 515 -9.07 -20.99 6.51
N PHE A 516 -9.58 -19.86 6.98
CA PHE A 516 -9.72 -19.62 8.41
C PHE A 516 -10.58 -20.69 9.11
N ARG A 517 -11.63 -21.17 8.44
CA ARG A 517 -12.57 -22.13 9.03
C ARG A 517 -12.14 -23.60 8.92
N PHE A 518 -11.48 -23.96 7.82
CA PHE A 518 -11.30 -25.37 7.43
C PHE A 518 -9.85 -25.77 7.14
N ALA A 519 -8.90 -24.84 7.03
CA ALA A 519 -7.51 -25.21 6.74
C ALA A 519 -6.85 -25.87 7.96
N LYS A 520 -5.98 -26.85 7.68
CA LYS A 520 -5.15 -27.48 8.71
C LYS A 520 -4.13 -26.46 9.24
N ARG A 521 -3.93 -26.48 10.56
CA ARG A 521 -2.90 -25.67 11.21
C ARG A 521 -1.53 -26.12 10.74
N GLU A 522 -0.68 -25.15 10.43
CA GLU A 522 0.72 -25.37 10.16
C GLU A 522 1.43 -25.50 11.50
N THR A 523 2.02 -26.67 11.75
CA THR A 523 2.69 -26.99 13.02
C THR A 523 4.17 -26.63 13.00
N THR A 524 4.72 -26.41 11.81
CA THR A 524 6.13 -26.05 11.62
C THR A 524 6.32 -24.55 11.45
N GLY A 525 7.56 -24.08 11.62
CA GLY A 525 7.95 -22.73 11.23
C GLY A 525 8.04 -22.53 9.71
N ASP A 526 8.14 -23.60 8.93
CA ASP A 526 8.50 -23.55 7.51
C ASP A 526 7.42 -24.19 6.62
N ALA A 527 6.45 -23.39 6.19
CA ALA A 527 5.30 -23.88 5.42
C ALA A 527 5.63 -24.23 3.95
N TRP A 528 6.77 -23.77 3.45
CA TRP A 528 7.13 -23.76 2.02
C TRP A 528 8.54 -24.26 1.70
N ASP A 529 9.29 -24.77 2.69
CA ASP A 529 10.72 -25.06 2.54
C ASP A 529 11.52 -23.79 2.17
N GLY A 530 11.21 -22.68 2.86
CA GLY A 530 11.73 -21.33 2.63
C GLY A 530 13.24 -21.18 2.86
N ARG A 531 13.81 -20.06 2.41
CA ARG A 531 15.27 -19.84 2.38
C ARG A 531 15.81 -18.87 3.44
N THR A 532 14.93 -18.02 3.95
CA THR A 532 15.22 -16.84 4.75
C THR A 532 14.72 -16.97 6.19
N LEU A 533 15.17 -16.08 7.08
CA LEU A 533 15.02 -16.22 8.54
C LEU A 533 13.58 -16.17 9.04
N GLU A 534 12.64 -15.57 8.30
CA GLU A 534 11.24 -15.56 8.72
C GLU A 534 10.66 -16.97 8.80
N TRP A 535 11.18 -17.92 8.02
CA TRP A 535 10.78 -19.33 8.05
C TRP A 535 11.50 -20.14 9.15
N ALA A 536 12.49 -19.54 9.83
CA ALA A 536 13.26 -20.17 10.90
C ALA A 536 12.62 -20.04 12.30
N THR A 537 11.45 -19.40 12.41
CA THR A 537 10.75 -19.23 13.69
C THR A 537 10.24 -20.56 14.23
N SER A 538 10.10 -20.69 15.55
CA SER A 538 9.76 -21.97 16.21
C SER A 538 8.36 -22.49 15.93
N SER A 539 7.42 -21.62 15.57
CA SER A 539 6.10 -22.03 15.07
C SER A 539 5.66 -21.18 13.89
N ALA A 540 4.57 -21.60 13.25
CA ALA A 540 4.02 -20.93 12.08
C ALA A 540 3.71 -19.45 12.38
N ILE A 541 2.99 -19.17 13.46
CA ILE A 541 2.84 -17.80 13.97
C ILE A 541 4.05 -17.51 14.88
N PRO A 542 4.94 -16.57 14.53
CA PRO A 542 6.09 -16.27 15.36
C PRO A 542 5.66 -15.83 16.77
N PRO A 543 6.41 -16.20 17.82
CA PRO A 543 6.23 -15.63 19.15
C PRO A 543 6.27 -14.10 19.12
N HIS A 544 5.71 -13.44 20.14
CA HIS A 544 5.67 -11.97 20.17
C HIS A 544 7.07 -11.34 20.17
N TYR A 545 8.08 -12.03 20.70
CA TYR A 545 9.50 -11.65 20.66
C TYR A 545 10.27 -12.12 19.40
N ASN A 546 9.59 -12.74 18.43
CA ASN A 546 10.12 -13.37 17.21
C ASN A 546 11.11 -14.52 17.44
N PHE A 547 12.30 -14.21 17.96
CA PHE A 547 13.40 -15.15 18.16
C PHE A 547 13.87 -15.13 19.62
N ALA A 548 13.83 -16.30 20.27
CA ALA A 548 14.38 -16.45 21.60
C ALA A 548 15.92 -16.26 21.59
N HIS A 549 16.58 -16.93 20.64
CA HIS A 549 17.99 -16.76 20.33
C HIS A 549 18.16 -15.94 19.04
N VAL A 550 18.91 -14.85 19.09
CA VAL A 550 19.20 -14.04 17.89
C VAL A 550 20.13 -14.84 16.97
N PRO A 551 19.76 -15.09 15.70
CA PRO A 551 20.58 -15.92 14.81
C PRO A 551 21.92 -15.28 14.47
N GLU A 552 22.94 -16.11 14.28
CA GLU A 552 24.21 -15.68 13.68
C GLU A 552 24.18 -15.95 12.17
N VAL A 553 24.20 -14.87 11.37
CA VAL A 553 24.07 -14.96 9.91
C VAL A 553 25.45 -15.06 9.24
N LYS A 554 25.71 -16.18 8.57
CA LYS A 554 27.01 -16.46 7.93
C LYS A 554 26.97 -16.36 6.40
N SER A 555 25.80 -16.47 5.80
CA SER A 555 25.60 -16.51 4.36
C SER A 555 24.40 -15.67 3.92
N HIS A 556 24.14 -15.64 2.61
CA HIS A 556 23.02 -14.89 2.04
C HIS A 556 21.67 -15.60 2.25
N ASP A 557 21.60 -16.90 1.95
CA ASP A 557 20.42 -17.74 2.23
C ASP A 557 20.59 -18.46 3.58
N ALA A 558 20.61 -17.68 4.66
CA ALA A 558 21.03 -18.17 5.97
C ALA A 558 20.27 -19.42 6.45
N PHE A 559 18.94 -19.44 6.29
CA PHE A 559 18.13 -20.56 6.76
C PHE A 559 18.23 -21.78 5.83
N TYR A 560 18.40 -21.57 4.53
CA TYR A 560 18.67 -22.67 3.60
C TYR A 560 19.98 -23.40 3.95
N ASP A 561 21.06 -22.65 4.20
CA ASP A 561 22.36 -23.24 4.55
C ASP A 561 22.32 -23.93 5.91
N MET A 562 21.60 -23.36 6.89
CA MET A 562 21.34 -24.03 8.18
C MET A 562 20.67 -25.39 7.99
N LYS A 563 19.67 -25.49 7.10
CA LYS A 563 19.00 -26.76 6.78
C LYS A 563 19.93 -27.76 6.12
N GLN A 564 20.76 -27.33 5.16
CA GLN A 564 21.71 -28.22 4.48
C GLN A 564 22.79 -28.76 5.43
N GLU A 565 23.22 -27.94 6.39
CA GLU A 565 24.22 -28.31 7.38
C GLU A 565 23.63 -29.06 8.59
N GLY A 566 22.30 -29.22 8.66
CA GLY A 566 21.61 -29.83 9.80
C GLY A 566 21.71 -29.01 11.09
N ARG A 567 22.00 -27.71 10.99
CA ARG A 567 22.12 -26.81 12.15
C ARG A 567 20.74 -26.39 12.64
N LYS A 568 20.50 -26.54 13.94
CA LYS A 568 19.32 -26.00 14.62
C LYS A 568 19.46 -24.49 14.80
N MET A 569 18.32 -23.79 14.73
CA MET A 569 18.24 -22.35 14.96
C MET A 569 18.61 -21.97 16.40
N VAL A 570 18.12 -22.76 17.36
CA VAL A 570 18.48 -22.67 18.78
C VAL A 570 19.39 -23.87 19.10
N PRO A 571 20.63 -23.66 19.57
CA PRO A 571 21.50 -24.74 20.00
C PRO A 571 20.88 -25.54 21.16
N ASP A 572 21.12 -26.86 21.22
CA ASP A 572 20.53 -27.74 22.25
C ASP A 572 20.93 -27.36 23.69
N ASN A 573 22.10 -26.73 23.86
CA ASN A 573 22.61 -26.26 25.17
C ASN A 573 22.43 -24.74 25.35
N PHE A 574 21.50 -24.11 24.64
CA PHE A 574 21.26 -22.68 24.77
C PHE A 574 20.49 -22.38 26.07
N GLU A 575 21.09 -21.57 26.94
CA GLU A 575 20.42 -21.05 28.14
C GLU A 575 19.56 -19.84 27.76
N TYR A 576 18.25 -19.95 27.98
CA TYR A 576 17.35 -18.84 27.72
C TYR A 576 17.54 -17.74 28.79
N HIS A 577 17.54 -16.49 28.33
CA HIS A 577 17.60 -15.32 29.20
C HIS A 577 16.30 -14.51 29.07
N PRO A 578 15.90 -13.75 30.11
CA PRO A 578 14.76 -12.84 30.02
C PRO A 578 14.88 -11.89 28.83
N ILE A 579 13.79 -11.74 28.07
CA ILE A 579 13.76 -10.90 26.87
C ILE A 579 13.02 -9.61 27.17
N HIS A 580 13.71 -8.48 27.02
CA HIS A 580 13.08 -7.17 27.09
C HIS A 580 12.22 -6.92 25.84
N MET A 581 10.98 -6.46 26.05
CA MET A 581 10.00 -6.14 25.02
C MET A 581 9.29 -4.80 25.34
N PRO A 582 8.90 -4.03 24.32
CA PRO A 582 8.17 -2.78 24.51
C PRO A 582 6.73 -3.03 24.98
N SER A 583 6.24 -2.18 25.87
CA SER A 583 4.83 -2.23 26.33
C SER A 583 3.89 -1.54 25.34
N ASN A 584 2.61 -1.93 25.39
CA ASN A 584 1.56 -1.32 24.59
C ASN A 584 1.34 0.16 24.95
N ALA A 585 0.94 0.95 23.96
CA ALA A 585 0.74 2.39 24.09
C ALA A 585 -0.60 2.82 23.48
N GLY A 586 -1.47 3.42 24.29
CA GLY A 586 -2.76 3.98 23.83
C GLY A 586 -2.69 5.43 23.38
N THR A 587 -1.63 6.17 23.72
CA THR A 587 -1.48 7.58 23.35
C THR A 587 -1.41 7.83 21.84
N PRO A 588 -0.81 6.95 20.99
CA PRO A 588 -0.83 7.20 19.54
C PRO A 588 -2.23 7.17 18.95
N PHE A 589 -3.08 6.22 19.36
CA PHE A 589 -4.48 6.16 18.93
C PHE A 589 -5.23 7.46 19.26
N ILE A 590 -5.09 7.95 20.50
CA ILE A 590 -5.73 9.19 20.96
C ILE A 590 -5.20 10.39 20.15
N MET A 591 -3.89 10.46 19.93
CA MET A 591 -3.28 11.55 19.16
C MET A 591 -3.75 11.56 17.71
N SER A 592 -3.83 10.40 17.05
CA SER A 592 -4.37 10.30 15.68
C SER A 592 -5.88 10.59 15.61
N ALA A 593 -6.64 10.24 16.64
CA ALA A 593 -8.05 10.63 16.74
C ALA A 593 -8.21 12.16 16.85
N LEU A 594 -7.31 12.83 17.56
CA LEU A 594 -7.30 14.30 17.61
C LEU A 594 -6.85 14.91 16.28
N PHE A 595 -5.90 14.29 15.56
CA PHE A 595 -5.60 14.70 14.18
C PHE A 595 -6.82 14.60 13.27
N PHE A 596 -7.62 13.54 13.40
CA PHE A 596 -8.90 13.42 12.69
C PHE A 596 -9.86 14.55 13.04
N VAL A 597 -10.06 14.86 14.32
CA VAL A 597 -10.95 15.96 14.74
C VAL A 597 -10.45 17.31 14.21
N ALA A 598 -9.13 17.53 14.22
CA ALA A 598 -8.54 18.74 13.66
C ALA A 598 -8.77 18.85 12.15
N GLY A 599 -8.51 17.76 11.42
CA GLY A 599 -8.76 17.66 9.98
C GLY A 599 -10.23 17.87 9.65
N PHE A 600 -11.14 17.16 10.31
CA PHE A 600 -12.58 17.33 10.11
C PHE A 600 -13.03 18.76 10.40
N GLY A 601 -12.53 19.39 11.47
CA GLY A 601 -12.80 20.79 11.76
C GLY A 601 -12.36 21.71 10.62
N LEU A 602 -11.15 21.53 10.11
CA LEU A 602 -10.63 22.34 8.99
C LEU A 602 -11.34 22.07 7.66
N VAL A 603 -11.84 20.86 7.39
CA VAL A 603 -12.62 20.56 6.17
C VAL A 603 -13.83 21.49 6.04
N PHE A 604 -14.48 21.80 7.16
CA PHE A 604 -15.68 22.62 7.25
C PHE A 604 -15.44 24.01 7.88
N GLU A 605 -14.19 24.47 7.94
CA GLU A 605 -13.82 25.79 8.50
C GLU A 605 -14.26 25.99 9.97
N LEU A 606 -14.47 24.91 10.72
CA LEU A 606 -14.77 24.91 12.15
C LEU A 606 -13.48 25.11 12.95
N PHE A 607 -12.88 26.30 12.87
CA PHE A 607 -11.58 26.60 13.47
C PHE A 607 -11.51 26.35 14.98
N TRP A 608 -12.60 26.55 15.72
CA TRP A 608 -12.66 26.24 17.16
C TRP A 608 -12.40 24.75 17.45
N MET A 609 -12.96 23.87 16.61
CA MET A 609 -12.77 22.42 16.73
C MET A 609 -11.32 22.04 16.40
N ALA A 610 -10.77 22.65 15.34
CA ALA A 610 -9.38 22.46 14.94
C ALA A 610 -8.39 22.90 16.04
N ILE A 611 -8.59 24.10 16.60
CA ILE A 611 -7.72 24.65 17.65
C ILE A 611 -7.75 23.77 18.91
N MET A 612 -8.93 23.35 19.38
CA MET A 612 -9.02 22.49 20.56
C MET A 612 -8.35 21.13 20.34
N ALA A 613 -8.52 20.54 19.15
CA ALA A 613 -7.87 19.30 18.79
C ALA A 613 -6.33 19.44 18.72
N LEU A 614 -5.82 20.54 18.16
CA LEU A 614 -4.39 20.86 18.13
C LEU A 614 -3.81 21.02 19.54
N VAL A 615 -4.50 21.72 20.43
CA VAL A 615 -4.10 21.82 21.85
C VAL A 615 -4.05 20.43 22.49
N GLY A 616 -5.02 19.57 22.19
CA GLY A 616 -5.02 18.17 22.62
C GLY A 616 -3.82 17.39 22.11
N ILE A 617 -3.44 17.54 20.84
CA ILE A 617 -2.27 16.88 20.23
C ILE A 617 -0.99 17.31 20.96
N PHE A 618 -0.78 18.60 21.16
CA PHE A 618 0.37 19.10 21.91
C PHE A 618 0.35 18.62 23.37
N GLY A 619 -0.83 18.50 23.98
CA GLY A 619 -1.02 17.88 25.29
C GLY A 619 -0.60 16.41 25.32
N CYS A 620 -0.98 15.62 24.30
CA CYS A 620 -0.54 14.23 24.15
C CYS A 620 0.99 14.13 23.98
N MET A 621 1.59 15.02 23.19
CA MET A 621 3.05 15.08 23.00
C MET A 621 3.77 15.44 24.30
N ALA A 622 3.28 16.44 25.03
CA ALA A 622 3.83 16.83 26.33
C ALA A 622 3.70 15.70 27.35
N PHE A 623 2.53 15.05 27.43
CA PHE A 623 2.31 13.91 28.31
C PHE A 623 3.26 12.75 27.98
N ARG A 624 3.41 12.41 26.70
CA ARG A 624 4.35 11.38 26.24
C ARG A 624 5.79 11.74 26.59
N SER A 625 6.19 13.01 26.44
CA SER A 625 7.53 13.47 26.81
C SER A 625 7.80 13.37 28.32
N LEU A 626 6.78 13.62 29.15
CA LEU A 626 6.90 13.55 30.62
C LEU A 626 6.87 12.11 31.12
N MET A 627 6.11 11.22 30.47
CA MET A 627 5.92 9.83 30.87
C MET A 627 6.80 8.83 30.11
N SER A 628 7.66 9.30 29.20
CA SER A 628 8.53 8.46 28.36
C SER A 628 9.36 7.50 29.20
N HIS A 629 10.01 7.98 30.26
CA HIS A 629 10.82 7.15 31.15
C HIS A 629 10.09 5.91 31.69
N LYS A 630 8.81 6.03 32.09
CA LYS A 630 7.99 4.90 32.57
C LYS A 630 7.44 4.04 31.45
N GLN A 631 7.10 4.65 30.32
CA GLN A 631 6.48 3.93 29.20
C GLN A 631 7.52 3.17 28.36
N ASP A 632 8.77 3.63 28.36
CA ASP A 632 9.89 3.05 27.62
C ASP A 632 10.65 1.99 28.44
N GLU A 633 10.33 1.85 29.75
CA GLU A 633 10.83 0.75 30.59
C GLU A 633 10.46 -0.64 30.05
N GLY A 634 9.37 -0.74 29.28
CA GLY A 634 8.92 -1.99 28.67
C GLY A 634 8.58 -3.07 29.71
N TYR A 635 8.71 -4.33 29.31
CA TYR A 635 8.54 -5.48 30.19
C TYR A 635 9.53 -6.59 29.82
N TYR A 636 9.72 -7.56 30.72
CA TYR A 636 10.56 -8.74 30.46
C TYR A 636 9.70 -9.99 30.33
N VAL A 637 9.91 -10.72 29.24
CA VAL A 637 9.39 -12.08 29.04
C VAL A 637 10.24 -13.02 29.89
N SER A 638 9.62 -13.81 30.76
CA SER A 638 10.32 -14.72 31.67
C SER A 638 10.91 -15.92 30.92
N VAL A 639 11.97 -16.52 31.48
CA VAL A 639 12.57 -17.75 30.92
C VAL A 639 11.56 -18.89 30.86
N GLU A 640 10.70 -19.02 31.87
CA GLU A 640 9.64 -20.04 31.91
C GLU A 640 8.64 -19.87 30.75
N GLU A 641 8.26 -18.63 30.42
CA GLU A 641 7.37 -18.35 29.31
C GLU A 641 8.03 -18.66 27.95
N ILE A 642 9.33 -18.34 27.82
CA ILE A 642 10.11 -18.65 26.62
C ILE A 642 10.21 -20.16 26.44
N GLU A 643 10.62 -20.90 27.47
CA GLU A 643 10.71 -22.37 27.41
C GLU A 643 9.37 -23.02 27.06
N LYS A 644 8.27 -22.53 27.62
CA LYS A 644 6.92 -23.01 27.31
C LYS A 644 6.54 -22.72 25.85
N THR A 645 6.97 -21.58 25.32
CA THR A 645 6.64 -21.16 23.95
C THR A 645 7.49 -21.87 22.90
N GLU A 646 8.77 -22.09 23.19
CA GLU A 646 9.73 -22.74 22.29
C GLU A 646 9.63 -24.27 22.29
N ASN A 647 9.00 -24.88 23.31
CA ASN A 647 8.89 -26.32 23.43
C ASN A 647 7.49 -26.84 23.03
N PRO A 648 7.28 -27.27 21.77
CA PRO A 648 5.95 -27.65 21.27
C PRO A 648 5.32 -28.83 22.02
N TYR A 649 6.11 -29.71 22.64
CA TYR A 649 5.60 -30.86 23.41
C TYR A 649 4.85 -30.48 24.70
N LYS A 650 5.02 -29.25 25.22
CA LYS A 650 4.26 -28.73 26.38
C LYS A 650 2.98 -27.96 25.97
N ARG A 651 2.69 -27.79 24.68
CA ARG A 651 1.43 -27.15 24.22
C ARG A 651 0.23 -28.11 24.20
N GLU A 652 0.47 -29.42 24.24
CA GLU A 652 -0.57 -30.48 24.18
C GLU A 652 -0.79 -31.22 25.52
N ALA A 653 -0.02 -30.89 26.57
CA ALA A 653 -0.23 -31.34 27.94
C ALA A 653 -0.83 -30.23 28.79
#